data_AF-A0A5N0TLF7-F1
#
_entry.id   AF-A0A5N0TLF7-F1
#
_cell.length_a   1.000
_cell.length_b   1.000
_cell.length_c   1.000
_cell.angle_alpha   90.00
_cell.angle_beta   90.00
_cell.angle_gamma   90.00
#
_symmetry.space_group_name_H-M   'P 1'
#
loop_
_entity.id
_entity.type
_entity.pdbx_description
1 polymer ?
#
loop_
_entity_poly.entity_id
_entity_poly.type
_entity_poly.pdbx_seq_one_letter_code
_entity_poly.pdbx_strand_id
1 'polypeptide(L)'
;MRPSGVCWGGQAIVLMKSRSTPMAARALAIPSGWRTRAERCYKSRNDLIQGGVMKGRIKYGLLVLALCLGCALSPLAAAMAVVERSGSWFDPTHDGEGFVVQFINDNLAVVYWFTYDADGAQRWFTGLGNASGDELHFPELLVTQGGEFGPGFDKDAVKRIAVGELTLTFASDSAGTAAYVIDGTAGEQSIVRATRPVEVVAAASPTVPRKSGSWYNPERDGEGLILEILEDGRQVVYWFTYDINGNQAWMLSLGGASAAEGSFSLDMLQPVGGRFGPEFDPADVVREPVGRTRVSLQCDGSYLDFTNTDPVDFVSFGFDLQQLVGIGPNSCVDPVLVNRYPADDDGRVATPDNAAGQQMRWLLDRFAGDEPFSDEVLREHFSDAWLANNSLAVTRNLLTSNRQLFRGAGINDPISMAPTSIVAVLTAQDNRRAFTVLDANLGDGKINSLYFYDYGFGGTSVIYASDAALSMDQAADRFASLSDQPGLVVARINDQNQCQAVTGRNANTLRSTASIFKIWVLAGVASALDERALYHDQVAGIDGGKQVRGGPLFAEPAGLPLSVDQLSTLMMGVSDNTATDMLLALAGRDRIDGLHAEYGHSMPEVMAPQLGISEQFHLFFSFPMAESMEYLDGTESFQRQFLEERIVPLGASGSGGGGYNNESLFIDGAWRASPMDVCGAFARHRLHAPGSDAALLVDRALQTSAAQPNLRSEWDRVWYKGGSLESGANGLLVLTHAFMLEREGEDPVVVVAMANHPAGGIDATLVQSIVGRLLALAATLPAQAQ
;
A
#
# COMPACT_ATOMS: atom_id res chain seq x y z
N MET A 1 -48.88 7.13 -2.67
CA MET A 1 -47.90 6.05 -2.96
C MET A 1 -46.54 6.71 -3.14
N ARG A 2 -45.46 6.13 -2.59
CA ARG A 2 -44.11 6.72 -2.65
C ARG A 2 -43.35 6.19 -3.88
N PRO A 3 -42.60 7.02 -4.63
CA PRO A 3 -41.43 6.56 -5.36
C PRO A 3 -40.24 6.39 -4.39
N SER A 4 -39.38 5.41 -4.64
CA SER A 4 -38.17 5.14 -3.85
C SER A 4 -36.95 5.87 -4.43
N GLY A 5 -36.38 6.81 -3.69
CA GLY A 5 -35.09 7.41 -4.02
C GLY A 5 -33.93 6.49 -3.64
N VAL A 6 -32.96 6.31 -4.54
CA VAL A 6 -31.70 5.59 -4.28
C VAL A 6 -30.56 6.56 -4.56
N CYS A 7 -29.97 7.12 -3.49
CA CYS A 7 -28.78 7.94 -3.61
C CYS A 7 -27.55 7.04 -3.79
N TRP A 8 -26.82 7.21 -4.90
CA TRP A 8 -25.56 6.54 -5.15
C TRP A 8 -24.39 7.43 -4.72
N GLY A 9 -23.48 6.86 -3.92
CA GLY A 9 -22.14 7.43 -3.72
C GLY A 9 -21.26 6.99 -4.89
N GLY A 10 -20.65 7.95 -5.60
CA GLY A 10 -19.92 7.72 -6.84
C GLY A 10 -20.09 8.91 -7.79
N GLN A 11 -19.35 9.99 -7.56
CA GLN A 11 -19.50 11.23 -8.34
C GLN A 11 -18.85 11.14 -9.73
N ALA A 12 -19.58 10.55 -10.68
CA ALA A 12 -19.28 10.58 -12.12
C ALA A 12 -20.58 10.73 -12.96
N ILE A 13 -21.38 11.76 -12.68
CA ILE A 13 -22.74 11.98 -13.23
C ILE A 13 -22.92 13.48 -13.58
N VAL A 14 -23.61 13.94 -14.63
CA VAL A 14 -23.73 13.52 -16.06
C VAL A 14 -24.46 14.66 -16.82
N LEU A 15 -24.27 14.78 -18.13
CA LEU A 15 -24.68 15.93 -18.96
C LEU A 15 -26.18 16.03 -19.31
N MET A 16 -26.65 17.26 -19.61
CA MET A 16 -27.74 17.52 -20.56
C MET A 16 -27.31 18.48 -21.69
N LYS A 17 -27.94 18.34 -22.87
CA LYS A 17 -27.52 18.97 -24.15
C LYS A 17 -28.27 20.26 -24.48
N SER A 18 -27.61 21.23 -25.13
CA SER A 18 -28.28 22.22 -26.01
C SER A 18 -27.43 22.82 -27.15
N ARG A 19 -27.64 22.27 -28.36
CA ARG A 19 -27.71 22.94 -29.69
C ARG A 19 -26.76 24.11 -30.07
N SER A 20 -25.64 23.75 -30.70
CA SER A 20 -25.25 24.15 -32.09
C SER A 20 -25.65 25.52 -32.70
N THR A 21 -24.66 26.31 -33.17
CA THR A 21 -24.41 26.56 -34.63
C THR A 21 -23.07 27.31 -34.89
N PRO A 22 -22.46 27.24 -36.10
CA PRO A 22 -21.08 27.72 -36.34
C PRO A 22 -20.92 28.83 -37.42
N MET A 23 -19.83 29.60 -37.35
CA MET A 23 -19.13 30.34 -38.44
C MET A 23 -17.92 31.10 -37.85
N ALA A 24 -16.83 31.46 -38.53
CA ALA A 24 -16.24 31.03 -39.82
C ALA A 24 -14.74 31.41 -39.84
N ALA A 25 -13.91 30.72 -40.63
CA ALA A 25 -12.46 30.97 -40.69
C ALA A 25 -12.06 32.04 -41.74
N ARG A 26 -10.91 32.71 -41.52
CA ARG A 26 -10.10 33.35 -42.58
C ARG A 26 -8.63 33.45 -42.17
N ALA A 27 -7.73 33.22 -43.12
CA ALA A 27 -6.27 33.26 -42.95
C ALA A 27 -5.62 34.17 -44.02
N LEU A 28 -4.44 34.75 -43.69
CA LEU A 28 -3.43 35.45 -44.52
C LEU A 28 -2.47 36.18 -43.53
N ALA A 29 -1.17 36.39 -43.73
CA ALA A 29 -0.14 35.73 -44.55
C ALA A 29 1.28 36.16 -44.08
N ILE A 30 2.32 35.44 -44.50
CA ILE A 30 3.77 35.64 -44.25
C ILE A 30 4.40 35.92 -45.65
N PRO A 31 5.40 36.83 -45.90
CA PRO A 31 6.78 36.73 -45.35
C PRO A 31 7.69 37.99 -45.27
N SER A 32 8.94 37.75 -44.81
CA SER A 32 10.21 38.52 -45.01
C SER A 32 10.46 39.79 -44.18
N GLY A 33 11.72 40.19 -43.88
CA GLY A 33 13.00 39.45 -43.96
C GLY A 33 14.28 40.31 -44.11
N TRP A 34 15.40 39.85 -43.49
CA TRP A 34 16.83 40.21 -43.68
C TRP A 34 17.54 41.33 -42.84
N ARG A 35 18.72 40.93 -42.29
CA ARG A 35 20.06 41.61 -42.23
C ARG A 35 20.50 42.56 -41.08
N THR A 36 21.31 41.99 -40.17
CA THR A 36 22.67 42.46 -39.69
C THR A 36 22.80 43.80 -38.91
N ARG A 37 23.77 44.07 -38.00
CA ARG A 37 25.11 43.49 -37.68
C ARG A 37 25.59 43.88 -36.23
N ALA A 38 26.87 43.72 -35.88
CA ALA A 38 27.31 42.79 -34.82
C ALA A 38 28.70 43.14 -34.19
N GLU A 39 28.88 42.97 -32.88
CA GLU A 39 30.15 43.09 -32.10
C GLU A 39 30.26 41.91 -31.09
N ARG A 40 31.35 41.10 -31.02
CA ARG A 40 32.72 41.27 -30.45
C ARG A 40 32.74 41.36 -28.91
N CYS A 41 33.65 40.71 -28.17
CA CYS A 41 35.04 40.31 -28.49
C CYS A 41 35.45 38.87 -28.03
N TYR A 42 36.77 38.55 -27.94
CA TYR A 42 37.30 37.17 -28.10
C TYR A 42 38.66 36.90 -27.39
N LYS A 43 38.90 35.66 -26.90
CA LYS A 43 40.19 34.88 -26.76
C LYS A 43 40.08 33.83 -25.63
N SER A 44 40.68 32.63 -25.67
CA SER A 44 41.52 31.89 -26.66
C SER A 44 41.45 30.36 -26.31
N ARG A 45 42.27 29.37 -26.74
CA ARG A 45 43.61 29.31 -27.37
C ARG A 45 43.89 27.91 -27.99
N ASN A 46 44.62 27.87 -29.11
CA ASN A 46 45.58 26.87 -29.68
C ASN A 46 45.43 25.34 -29.43
N ASP A 47 45.75 24.41 -30.35
CA ASP A 47 46.28 24.53 -31.74
C ASP A 47 46.26 23.19 -32.54
N LEU A 48 46.20 23.29 -33.90
CA LEU A 48 46.93 22.52 -34.95
C LEU A 48 46.87 20.96 -35.04
N ILE A 49 46.89 20.29 -36.22
CA ILE A 49 46.57 20.65 -37.63
C ILE A 49 46.48 19.37 -38.54
N GLN A 50 45.74 19.45 -39.67
CA GLN A 50 45.76 18.56 -40.88
C GLN A 50 45.41 17.05 -40.72
N GLY A 51 44.91 16.33 -41.75
CA GLY A 51 44.37 16.80 -43.03
C GLY A 51 44.54 15.86 -44.25
N GLY A 52 43.51 15.05 -44.58
CA GLY A 52 43.31 14.40 -45.88
C GLY A 52 43.40 12.85 -45.93
N VAL A 53 42.83 12.10 -46.90
CA VAL A 53 41.64 12.29 -47.78
C VAL A 53 41.38 10.99 -48.60
N MET A 54 40.13 10.73 -49.02
CA MET A 54 39.66 9.75 -50.04
C MET A 54 39.53 8.22 -49.76
N LYS A 55 38.26 7.76 -49.91
CA LYS A 55 37.74 6.59 -50.68
C LYS A 55 38.16 5.13 -50.35
N GLY A 56 37.14 4.26 -50.20
CA GLY A 56 37.21 2.85 -50.62
C GLY A 56 36.28 1.87 -49.89
N ARG A 57 35.25 1.32 -50.56
CA ARG A 57 34.45 0.16 -50.09
C ARG A 57 34.80 -1.07 -50.94
N ILE A 58 35.30 -2.15 -50.34
CA ILE A 58 35.23 -3.54 -50.86
C ILE A 58 34.92 -4.48 -49.65
N LYS A 59 34.33 -5.66 -49.90
CA LYS A 59 33.84 -6.61 -48.89
C LYS A 59 34.57 -7.97 -48.96
N TYR A 60 34.50 -8.73 -47.86
CA TYR A 60 34.78 -10.18 -47.71
C TYR A 60 36.25 -10.66 -47.75
N GLY A 61 36.58 -11.61 -46.87
CA GLY A 61 37.87 -12.32 -46.81
C GLY A 61 38.08 -12.98 -45.44
N LEU A 62 38.14 -14.32 -45.37
CA LEU A 62 38.01 -15.10 -44.14
C LEU A 62 39.33 -15.30 -43.34
N LEU A 63 39.21 -15.21 -42.01
CA LEU A 63 39.75 -16.13 -40.97
C LEU A 63 41.25 -16.15 -40.58
N VAL A 64 41.46 -16.47 -39.29
CA VAL A 64 42.66 -16.95 -38.56
C VAL A 64 43.83 -15.96 -38.32
N LEU A 65 43.83 -15.39 -37.11
CA LEU A 65 44.82 -15.79 -36.10
C LEU A 65 44.19 -15.71 -34.70
N ALA A 66 44.32 -16.77 -33.90
CA ALA A 66 43.78 -16.83 -32.54
C ALA A 66 44.91 -16.81 -31.51
N LEU A 67 44.84 -15.90 -30.54
CA LEU A 67 45.59 -15.92 -29.28
C LEU A 67 45.02 -14.87 -28.31
N CYS A 68 45.03 -15.19 -27.02
CA CYS A 68 44.79 -14.26 -25.89
C CYS A 68 43.43 -13.53 -25.80
N LEU A 69 42.32 -14.27 -25.76
CA LEU A 69 41.22 -13.94 -24.84
C LEU A 69 41.04 -15.10 -23.85
N GLY A 70 41.65 -14.98 -22.68
CA GLY A 70 41.53 -15.91 -21.56
C GLY A 70 42.01 -15.22 -20.28
N CYS A 71 41.39 -15.57 -19.15
CA CYS A 71 41.70 -15.07 -17.80
C CYS A 71 41.61 -13.55 -17.61
N ALA A 72 40.37 -13.03 -17.66
CA ALA A 72 39.97 -11.81 -16.95
C ALA A 72 38.50 -11.90 -16.50
N LEU A 73 38.10 -13.03 -15.91
CA LEU A 73 36.92 -13.06 -15.03
C LEU A 73 37.31 -12.28 -13.78
N SER A 74 36.76 -11.07 -13.63
CA SER A 74 37.03 -10.21 -12.48
C SER A 74 36.59 -10.90 -11.18
N PRO A 75 37.32 -10.74 -10.05
CA PRO A 75 36.93 -11.38 -8.79
C PRO A 75 35.53 -10.97 -8.31
N LEU A 76 35.04 -9.77 -8.65
CA LEU A 76 33.66 -9.35 -8.39
C LEU A 76 32.60 -10.29 -9.00
N ALA A 77 32.87 -10.88 -10.17
CA ALA A 77 31.93 -11.78 -10.83
C ALA A 77 31.87 -13.17 -10.17
N ALA A 78 32.96 -13.59 -9.51
CA ALA A 78 32.97 -14.79 -8.68
C ALA A 78 32.35 -14.51 -7.30
N ALA A 79 32.56 -13.32 -6.74
CA ALA A 79 32.01 -12.91 -5.44
C ALA A 79 30.48 -12.92 -5.41
N MET A 80 29.81 -12.33 -6.42
CA MET A 80 28.34 -12.31 -6.47
C MET A 80 27.73 -13.73 -6.56
N ALA A 81 28.36 -14.62 -7.33
CA ALA A 81 27.89 -15.99 -7.55
C ALA A 81 27.87 -16.87 -6.29
N VAL A 82 28.56 -16.48 -5.21
CA VAL A 82 28.55 -17.22 -3.93
C VAL A 82 27.36 -16.78 -3.07
N VAL A 83 27.12 -15.48 -2.91
CA VAL A 83 25.97 -14.94 -2.14
C VAL A 83 24.64 -15.43 -2.72
N GLU A 84 24.56 -15.57 -4.05
CA GLU A 84 23.41 -16.10 -4.80
C GLU A 84 22.97 -17.51 -4.37
N ARG A 85 23.76 -18.25 -3.57
CA ARG A 85 23.46 -19.59 -3.05
C ARG A 85 22.70 -19.61 -1.72
N SER A 86 22.47 -18.43 -1.12
CA SER A 86 21.64 -18.27 0.08
C SER A 86 20.23 -18.87 -0.11
N GLY A 87 19.71 -19.59 0.86
CA GLY A 87 18.42 -20.27 0.81
C GLY A 87 18.43 -21.59 1.57
N SER A 88 17.33 -22.33 1.44
CA SER A 88 17.11 -23.62 2.06
C SER A 88 17.46 -24.76 1.10
N TRP A 89 18.13 -25.79 1.62
CA TRP A 89 18.69 -26.93 0.90
C TRP A 89 18.38 -28.23 1.64
N PHE A 90 18.10 -29.33 0.93
CA PHE A 90 17.74 -30.62 1.53
C PHE A 90 18.06 -31.78 0.59
N ASP A 91 18.25 -32.99 1.11
CA ASP A 91 18.31 -34.20 0.28
C ASP A 91 16.87 -34.69 -0.02
N PRO A 92 16.47 -34.87 -1.29
CA PRO A 92 15.13 -35.37 -1.65
C PRO A 92 14.76 -36.76 -1.09
N THR A 93 15.73 -37.51 -0.57
CA THR A 93 15.49 -38.79 0.14
C THR A 93 15.26 -38.60 1.65
N HIS A 94 15.55 -37.42 2.19
CA HIS A 94 15.41 -37.07 3.61
C HIS A 94 14.40 -35.90 3.82
N ASP A 95 13.24 -35.93 3.14
CA ASP A 95 12.18 -34.92 3.34
C ASP A 95 11.69 -34.92 4.79
N GLY A 96 12.00 -33.86 5.52
CA GLY A 96 11.78 -33.74 6.96
C GLY A 96 12.98 -33.21 7.74
N GLU A 97 14.15 -33.13 7.11
CA GLU A 97 15.34 -32.42 7.62
C GLU A 97 16.01 -31.58 6.53
N GLY A 98 16.94 -30.69 6.90
CA GLY A 98 17.62 -29.82 5.93
C GLY A 98 18.42 -28.65 6.52
N PHE A 99 18.99 -27.86 5.60
CA PHE A 99 19.96 -26.80 5.88
C PHE A 99 19.44 -25.46 5.35
N VAL A 100 19.35 -24.44 6.20
CA VAL A 100 19.14 -23.05 5.78
C VAL A 100 20.48 -22.33 5.80
N VAL A 101 20.93 -21.84 4.64
CA VAL A 101 22.24 -21.21 4.45
C VAL A 101 22.04 -19.73 4.12
N GLN A 102 22.63 -18.83 4.90
CA GLN A 102 22.54 -17.39 4.64
C GLN A 102 23.94 -16.77 4.55
N PHE A 103 24.28 -16.20 3.39
CA PHE A 103 25.54 -15.50 3.19
C PHE A 103 25.46 -14.06 3.72
N ILE A 104 26.28 -13.78 4.73
CA ILE A 104 26.48 -12.47 5.34
C ILE A 104 27.27 -11.59 4.36
N ASN A 105 28.24 -12.18 3.67
CA ASN A 105 29.03 -11.60 2.59
C ASN A 105 29.68 -12.72 1.75
N ASP A 106 30.39 -12.33 0.69
CA ASP A 106 31.08 -13.20 -0.28
C ASP A 106 31.85 -14.38 0.31
N ASN A 107 32.41 -14.24 1.53
CA ASN A 107 33.27 -15.24 2.16
C ASN A 107 32.69 -15.87 3.44
N LEU A 108 31.56 -15.38 3.97
CA LEU A 108 31.08 -15.74 5.30
C LEU A 108 29.58 -16.04 5.29
N ALA A 109 29.19 -17.21 5.77
CA ALA A 109 27.81 -17.64 5.88
C ALA A 109 27.49 -18.25 7.24
N VAL A 110 26.21 -18.17 7.63
CA VAL A 110 25.65 -18.96 8.73
C VAL A 110 24.85 -20.13 8.15
N VAL A 111 24.89 -21.28 8.82
CA VAL A 111 23.98 -22.42 8.57
C VAL A 111 23.12 -22.68 9.80
N TYR A 112 21.86 -23.00 9.54
CA TYR A 112 20.91 -23.58 10.48
C TYR A 112 20.51 -24.95 9.95
N TRP A 113 20.90 -26.02 10.63
CA TRP A 113 20.55 -27.40 10.24
C TRP A 113 19.48 -27.92 11.21
N PHE A 114 18.31 -28.25 10.68
CA PHE A 114 17.22 -28.91 11.40
C PHE A 114 17.20 -30.40 11.07
N THR A 115 17.13 -31.24 12.11
CA THR A 115 17.13 -32.71 12.03
C THR A 115 16.53 -33.25 13.35
N TYR A 116 16.93 -34.46 13.74
CA TYR A 116 16.48 -35.22 14.89
C TYR A 116 17.68 -35.80 15.65
N ASP A 117 17.43 -36.53 16.74
CA ASP A 117 18.43 -37.41 17.36
C ASP A 117 18.17 -38.90 17.03
N ALA A 118 18.81 -39.82 17.77
CA ALA A 118 18.67 -41.25 17.55
C ALA A 118 17.34 -41.82 18.09
N ASP A 119 16.77 -41.21 19.13
CA ASP A 119 15.53 -41.64 19.77
C ASP A 119 14.29 -41.09 19.02
N GLY A 120 14.43 -39.92 18.41
CA GLY A 120 13.47 -39.27 17.51
C GLY A 120 13.04 -37.86 17.96
N ALA A 121 13.73 -37.27 18.94
CA ALA A 121 13.47 -35.90 19.36
C ALA A 121 14.03 -34.91 18.33
N GLN A 122 13.42 -33.73 18.20
CA GLN A 122 13.94 -32.68 17.33
C GLN A 122 15.32 -32.20 17.80
N ARG A 123 16.23 -31.98 16.85
CA ARG A 123 17.58 -31.48 17.12
C ARG A 123 17.97 -30.44 16.07
N TRP A 124 18.66 -29.39 16.50
CA TRP A 124 19.11 -28.35 15.57
C TRP A 124 20.50 -27.80 15.90
N PHE A 125 21.22 -27.45 14.83
CA PHE A 125 22.60 -26.97 14.88
C PHE A 125 22.73 -25.58 14.24
N THR A 126 23.65 -24.79 14.77
CA THR A 126 24.09 -23.52 14.16
C THR A 126 25.59 -23.59 13.87
N GLY A 127 26.04 -22.98 12.77
CA GLY A 127 27.46 -22.90 12.43
C GLY A 127 27.80 -21.63 11.67
N LEU A 128 29.00 -21.10 11.89
CA LEU A 128 29.57 -19.99 11.12
C LEU A 128 30.68 -20.51 10.22
N GLY A 129 30.51 -20.39 8.90
CA GLY A 129 31.35 -21.04 7.90
C GLY A 129 32.01 -20.07 6.92
N ASN A 130 33.14 -20.49 6.39
CA ASN A 130 33.92 -19.70 5.43
C ASN A 130 33.84 -20.34 4.04
N ALA A 131 33.61 -19.52 3.02
CA ALA A 131 33.52 -19.96 1.63
C ALA A 131 34.88 -19.97 0.94
N SER A 132 35.09 -20.93 0.03
CA SER A 132 36.26 -21.02 -0.84
C SER A 132 35.86 -21.56 -2.22
N GLY A 133 35.41 -20.66 -3.09
CA GLY A 133 34.89 -21.02 -4.42
C GLY A 133 33.55 -21.75 -4.30
N ASP A 134 33.56 -23.05 -4.61
CA ASP A 134 32.36 -23.91 -4.55
C ASP A 134 32.23 -24.70 -3.24
N GLU A 135 33.17 -24.55 -2.31
CA GLU A 135 33.13 -25.15 -0.98
C GLU A 135 32.76 -24.12 0.09
N LEU A 136 31.95 -24.51 1.07
CA LEU A 136 31.60 -23.72 2.26
C LEU A 136 31.76 -24.62 3.50
N HIS A 137 32.75 -24.32 4.32
CA HIS A 137 33.15 -25.16 5.45
C HIS A 137 32.84 -24.49 6.79
N PHE A 138 32.13 -25.24 7.64
CA PHE A 138 31.72 -24.93 9.00
C PHE A 138 32.55 -25.81 9.98
N PRO A 139 33.67 -25.29 10.52
CA PRO A 139 34.59 -26.06 11.37
C PRO A 139 34.04 -26.36 12.77
N GLU A 140 32.93 -25.73 13.15
CA GLU A 140 32.25 -25.92 14.43
C GLU A 140 30.73 -25.77 14.22
N LEU A 141 30.01 -26.86 14.46
CA LEU A 141 28.56 -26.89 14.62
C LEU A 141 28.21 -26.93 16.11
N LEU A 142 27.32 -26.03 16.52
CA LEU A 142 26.87 -25.82 17.89
C LEU A 142 25.44 -26.30 18.07
N VAL A 143 25.21 -27.19 19.03
CA VAL A 143 23.88 -27.48 19.60
C VAL A 143 23.64 -26.55 20.80
N THR A 144 22.39 -26.26 21.11
CA THR A 144 21.99 -25.47 22.28
C THR A 144 21.24 -26.32 23.32
N GLN A 145 21.38 -25.99 24.59
CA GLN A 145 20.70 -26.67 25.71
C GLN A 145 20.38 -25.68 26.83
N GLY A 146 19.23 -25.86 27.49
CA GLY A 146 18.86 -25.14 28.71
C GLY A 146 18.03 -23.88 28.55
N GLY A 147 17.53 -23.58 27.34
CA GLY A 147 16.37 -22.68 27.17
C GLY A 147 15.05 -23.41 27.44
N GLU A 148 13.95 -22.67 27.53
CA GLU A 148 12.58 -23.16 27.75
C GLU A 148 11.60 -22.26 26.97
N PHE A 149 10.53 -22.81 26.39
CA PHE A 149 9.60 -22.02 25.58
C PHE A 149 8.84 -20.95 26.38
N GLY A 150 8.53 -19.82 25.74
CA GLY A 150 7.58 -18.84 26.28
C GLY A 150 8.16 -17.80 27.24
N PRO A 151 7.32 -17.18 28.10
CA PRO A 151 7.69 -16.01 28.91
C PRO A 151 8.77 -16.25 29.97
N GLY A 152 9.08 -17.50 30.32
CA GLY A 152 10.02 -17.86 31.38
C GLY A 152 11.50 -17.95 30.95
N PHE A 153 11.79 -17.80 29.65
CA PHE A 153 13.11 -18.00 29.06
C PHE A 153 14.24 -17.26 29.79
N ASP A 154 15.27 -17.99 30.19
CA ASP A 154 16.51 -17.45 30.77
C ASP A 154 17.69 -17.67 29.82
N LYS A 155 18.14 -16.60 29.15
CA LYS A 155 19.30 -16.63 28.25
C LYS A 155 20.61 -17.02 28.97
N ASP A 156 20.73 -16.78 30.28
CA ASP A 156 21.94 -17.09 31.05
C ASP A 156 21.99 -18.59 31.42
N ALA A 157 20.88 -19.33 31.25
CA ALA A 157 20.83 -20.78 31.35
C ALA A 157 21.30 -21.51 30.07
N VAL A 158 21.24 -20.83 28.91
CA VAL A 158 21.54 -21.40 27.59
C VAL A 158 23.03 -21.71 27.44
N LYS A 159 23.33 -22.97 27.08
CA LYS A 159 24.68 -23.46 26.80
C LYS A 159 24.80 -23.81 25.32
N ARG A 160 25.91 -23.40 24.72
CA ARG A 160 26.32 -23.76 23.35
C ARG A 160 27.40 -24.82 23.44
N ILE A 161 27.24 -25.92 22.72
CA ILE A 161 28.11 -27.09 22.80
C ILE A 161 28.53 -27.49 21.39
N ALA A 162 29.84 -27.55 21.14
CA ALA A 162 30.41 -28.07 19.91
C ALA A 162 30.14 -29.57 19.77
N VAL A 163 29.52 -29.95 18.65
CA VAL A 163 29.12 -31.35 18.37
C VAL A 163 29.68 -31.89 17.06
N GLY A 164 30.24 -31.05 16.19
CA GLY A 164 30.70 -31.51 14.89
C GLY A 164 31.19 -30.45 13.92
N GLU A 165 31.34 -30.86 12.67
CA GLU A 165 31.69 -30.02 11.51
C GLU A 165 30.82 -30.37 10.30
N LEU A 166 30.70 -29.44 9.35
CA LEU A 166 29.95 -29.60 8.10
C LEU A 166 30.68 -28.91 6.95
N THR A 167 30.73 -29.56 5.79
CA THR A 167 31.18 -28.97 4.54
C THR A 167 30.09 -29.12 3.49
N LEU A 168 29.69 -27.99 2.89
CA LEU A 168 28.80 -27.95 1.74
C LEU A 168 29.64 -27.74 0.47
N THR A 169 29.47 -28.58 -0.54
CA THR A 169 30.13 -28.45 -1.84
C THR A 169 29.08 -28.29 -2.93
N PHE A 170 29.04 -27.13 -3.58
CA PHE A 170 28.02 -26.79 -4.57
C PHE A 170 28.45 -27.27 -5.97
N ALA A 171 27.65 -28.13 -6.59
CA ALA A 171 27.84 -28.54 -7.99
C ALA A 171 27.14 -27.58 -8.97
N SER A 172 26.12 -26.87 -8.52
CA SER A 172 25.44 -25.76 -9.21
C SER A 172 24.64 -24.92 -8.20
N ASP A 173 24.00 -23.84 -8.68
CA ASP A 173 23.15 -22.95 -7.87
C ASP A 173 21.77 -23.57 -7.52
N SER A 174 21.67 -24.90 -7.66
CA SER A 174 20.50 -25.74 -7.38
C SER A 174 20.83 -27.14 -6.84
N ALA A 175 22.10 -27.58 -6.83
CA ALA A 175 22.51 -28.93 -6.40
C ALA A 175 23.92 -28.95 -5.80
N GLY A 176 24.16 -29.85 -4.84
CA GLY A 176 25.45 -30.02 -4.19
C GLY A 176 25.51 -31.26 -3.30
N THR A 177 26.50 -31.28 -2.42
CA THR A 177 26.72 -32.34 -1.43
C THR A 177 26.96 -31.72 -0.05
N ALA A 178 26.33 -32.28 0.98
CA ALA A 178 26.56 -31.93 2.38
C ALA A 178 27.28 -33.09 3.08
N ALA A 179 28.53 -32.90 3.48
CA ALA A 179 29.32 -33.90 4.20
C ALA A 179 29.60 -33.42 5.63
N TYR A 180 29.33 -34.25 6.63
CA TYR A 180 29.36 -33.87 8.05
C TYR A 180 30.00 -34.92 8.94
N VAL A 181 30.41 -34.48 10.14
CA VAL A 181 30.71 -35.36 11.28
C VAL A 181 30.01 -34.81 12.51
N ILE A 182 29.01 -35.50 13.04
CA ILE A 182 28.24 -35.13 14.25
C ILE A 182 28.45 -36.19 15.33
N ASP A 183 28.87 -35.79 16.53
CA ASP A 183 29.16 -36.66 17.67
C ASP A 183 30.11 -37.85 17.33
N GLY A 184 30.98 -37.66 16.34
CA GLY A 184 31.89 -38.68 15.80
C GLY A 184 31.29 -39.58 14.70
N THR A 185 30.02 -39.41 14.35
CA THR A 185 29.35 -40.10 13.24
C THR A 185 29.46 -39.29 11.96
N ALA A 186 30.10 -39.85 10.93
CA ALA A 186 30.23 -39.22 9.62
C ALA A 186 29.05 -39.57 8.71
N GLY A 187 28.62 -38.61 7.88
CA GLY A 187 27.55 -38.79 6.89
C GLY A 187 27.70 -37.87 5.68
N GLU A 188 26.97 -38.20 4.60
CA GLU A 188 26.98 -37.46 3.33
C GLU A 188 25.56 -37.46 2.73
N GLN A 189 25.12 -36.31 2.22
CA GLN A 189 23.79 -36.09 1.63
C GLN A 189 23.87 -35.37 0.27
N SER A 190 23.01 -35.76 -0.67
CA SER A 190 22.92 -35.20 -2.03
C SER A 190 21.88 -34.08 -2.09
N ILE A 191 22.27 -32.88 -1.67
CA ILE A 191 21.36 -31.76 -1.47
C ILE A 191 20.92 -31.08 -2.78
N VAL A 192 19.65 -30.68 -2.82
CA VAL A 192 19.08 -29.77 -3.82
C VAL A 192 18.54 -28.52 -3.12
N ARG A 193 18.47 -27.41 -3.86
CA ARG A 193 17.97 -26.13 -3.34
C ARG A 193 16.44 -26.07 -3.42
N ALA A 194 15.79 -25.85 -2.28
CA ALA A 194 14.33 -25.70 -2.18
C ALA A 194 13.86 -24.27 -2.48
N THR A 195 14.63 -23.25 -2.08
CA THR A 195 14.16 -21.85 -2.06
C THR A 195 15.19 -20.84 -2.60
N ARG A 196 14.70 -19.64 -2.93
CA ARG A 196 15.49 -18.50 -3.40
C ARG A 196 14.96 -17.21 -2.74
N PRO A 197 15.64 -16.69 -1.71
CA PRO A 197 15.30 -15.41 -1.09
C PRO A 197 15.34 -14.26 -2.11
N VAL A 198 14.45 -13.28 -1.96
CA VAL A 198 14.28 -12.14 -2.86
C VAL A 198 15.55 -11.30 -3.01
N GLU A 199 16.38 -11.28 -1.96
CA GLU A 199 17.68 -10.61 -1.90
C GLU A 199 18.62 -11.10 -3.02
N VAL A 200 18.60 -12.40 -3.31
CA VAL A 200 19.40 -13.04 -4.38
C VAL A 200 18.69 -13.13 -5.73
N VAL A 201 17.50 -12.52 -5.87
CA VAL A 201 16.77 -12.43 -7.13
C VAL A 201 16.87 -11.01 -7.70
N ALA A 202 17.66 -10.87 -8.77
CA ALA A 202 17.94 -9.59 -9.42
C ALA A 202 16.73 -8.97 -10.16
N ALA A 203 15.70 -9.76 -10.48
CA ALA A 203 14.53 -9.35 -11.25
C ALA A 203 13.22 -9.33 -10.44
N ALA A 204 13.29 -9.43 -9.10
CA ALA A 204 12.10 -9.41 -8.26
C ALA A 204 11.44 -8.02 -8.21
N SER A 205 10.12 -7.99 -7.99
CA SER A 205 9.35 -6.74 -7.94
C SER A 205 9.87 -5.78 -6.86
N PRO A 206 9.95 -4.45 -7.13
CA PRO A 206 10.29 -3.47 -6.11
C PRO A 206 9.26 -3.40 -4.96
N THR A 207 8.09 -4.01 -5.12
CA THR A 207 7.04 -4.10 -4.08
C THR A 207 7.24 -5.26 -3.09
N VAL A 208 8.24 -6.13 -3.28
CA VAL A 208 8.52 -7.25 -2.36
C VAL A 208 9.61 -6.82 -1.36
N PRO A 209 9.33 -6.81 -0.04
CA PRO A 209 10.27 -6.32 0.96
C PRO A 209 11.49 -7.24 1.09
N ARG A 210 12.70 -6.65 1.05
CA ARG A 210 13.99 -7.35 1.18
C ARG A 210 14.40 -7.45 2.65
N LYS A 211 13.69 -8.33 3.38
CA LYS A 211 13.79 -8.53 4.84
C LYS A 211 14.15 -9.98 5.24
N SER A 212 14.63 -10.82 4.31
CA SER A 212 15.14 -12.16 4.64
C SER A 212 16.43 -12.08 5.47
N GLY A 213 16.64 -13.09 6.31
CA GLY A 213 17.74 -13.15 7.26
C GLY A 213 17.41 -14.02 8.47
N SER A 214 18.11 -13.79 9.57
CA SER A 214 17.76 -14.32 10.88
C SER A 214 17.47 -13.19 11.86
N TRP A 215 16.50 -13.41 12.73
CA TRP A 215 15.86 -12.45 13.59
C TRP A 215 15.78 -13.04 15.01
N TYR A 216 16.11 -12.25 16.02
CA TYR A 216 16.15 -12.72 17.41
C TYR A 216 15.83 -11.59 18.39
N ASN A 217 15.65 -11.94 19.66
CA ASN A 217 15.63 -10.98 20.76
C ASN A 217 16.92 -11.15 21.58
N PRO A 218 17.67 -10.07 21.90
CA PRO A 218 18.92 -10.18 22.65
C PRO A 218 18.72 -10.62 24.11
N GLU A 219 17.55 -10.37 24.70
CA GLU A 219 17.17 -10.91 26.02
C GLU A 219 16.69 -12.37 25.95
N ARG A 220 16.63 -12.96 24.74
CA ARG A 220 16.31 -14.37 24.48
C ARG A 220 17.40 -15.05 23.64
N ASP A 221 18.65 -14.60 23.81
CA ASP A 221 19.80 -15.16 23.09
C ASP A 221 19.94 -16.68 23.34
N GLY A 222 19.73 -17.47 22.29
CA GLY A 222 19.59 -18.93 22.40
C GLY A 222 18.41 -19.50 21.60
N GLU A 223 17.51 -18.66 21.12
CA GLU A 223 16.46 -18.99 20.13
C GLU A 223 16.36 -17.89 19.05
N GLY A 224 15.68 -18.18 17.94
CA GLY A 224 15.52 -17.21 16.84
C GLY A 224 14.70 -17.69 15.65
N LEU A 225 14.23 -16.73 14.86
CA LEU A 225 13.43 -16.92 13.65
C LEU A 225 14.27 -16.65 12.41
N ILE A 226 14.30 -17.60 11.48
CA ILE A 226 15.01 -17.53 10.21
C ILE A 226 13.94 -17.37 9.14
N LEU A 227 14.03 -16.30 8.35
CA LEU A 227 13.05 -15.92 7.33
C LEU A 227 13.70 -15.88 5.94
N GLU A 228 12.96 -16.39 4.97
CA GLU A 228 13.17 -16.15 3.56
C GLU A 228 11.88 -15.60 2.94
N ILE A 229 11.93 -14.41 2.36
CA ILE A 229 10.87 -13.86 1.51
C ILE A 229 11.23 -14.22 0.07
N LEU A 230 10.33 -14.85 -0.67
CA LEU A 230 10.56 -15.31 -2.06
C LEU A 230 10.23 -14.22 -3.08
N GLU A 231 10.61 -14.42 -4.35
CA GLU A 231 10.38 -13.44 -5.44
C GLU A 231 8.90 -13.09 -5.71
N ASP A 232 7.99 -13.98 -5.32
CA ASP A 232 6.53 -13.81 -5.38
C ASP A 232 5.92 -13.30 -4.06
N GLY A 233 6.76 -12.92 -3.09
CA GLY A 233 6.37 -12.41 -1.79
C GLY A 233 5.87 -13.47 -0.81
N ARG A 234 5.92 -14.77 -1.09
CA ARG A 234 5.70 -15.82 -0.08
C ARG A 234 6.80 -15.77 1.00
N GLN A 235 6.44 -16.15 2.22
CA GLN A 235 7.40 -16.26 3.33
C GLN A 235 7.68 -17.73 3.62
N VAL A 236 8.93 -18.11 3.83
CA VAL A 236 9.34 -19.38 4.44
C VAL A 236 9.99 -19.04 5.77
N VAL A 237 9.48 -19.61 6.85
CA VAL A 237 9.93 -19.33 8.22
C VAL A 237 10.34 -20.63 8.90
N TYR A 238 11.46 -20.57 9.62
CA TYR A 238 11.93 -21.58 10.56
C TYR A 238 12.17 -20.91 11.92
N TRP A 239 11.53 -21.38 12.98
CA TRP A 239 11.76 -20.87 14.34
C TRP A 239 12.46 -21.94 15.17
N PHE A 240 13.72 -21.69 15.51
CA PHE A 240 14.56 -22.54 16.35
C PHE A 240 14.43 -22.10 17.80
N THR A 241 13.96 -23.00 18.66
CA THR A 241 13.55 -22.72 20.05
C THR A 241 13.58 -24.02 20.86
N TYR A 242 12.73 -24.14 21.87
CA TYR A 242 12.60 -25.24 22.80
C TYR A 242 11.10 -25.60 22.98
N ASP A 243 10.80 -26.71 23.66
CA ASP A 243 9.46 -26.95 24.23
C ASP A 243 9.37 -26.37 25.67
N ILE A 244 8.22 -26.52 26.34
CA ILE A 244 8.07 -26.16 27.76
C ILE A 244 8.86 -27.07 28.74
N ASN A 245 9.57 -28.11 28.25
CA ASN A 245 10.39 -29.00 29.05
C ASN A 245 11.90 -28.72 28.89
N GLY A 246 12.27 -27.81 27.96
CA GLY A 246 13.64 -27.45 27.62
C GLY A 246 14.35 -28.38 26.63
N ASN A 247 13.61 -29.26 25.95
CA ASN A 247 14.11 -30.00 24.79
C ASN A 247 14.27 -29.04 23.60
N GLN A 248 15.23 -29.28 22.69
CA GLN A 248 15.29 -28.50 21.45
C GLN A 248 14.03 -28.73 20.61
N ALA A 249 13.46 -27.64 20.08
CA ALA A 249 12.33 -27.67 19.15
C ALA A 249 12.61 -26.78 17.95
N TRP A 250 12.00 -27.12 16.81
CA TRP A 250 11.98 -26.26 15.63
C TRP A 250 10.62 -26.32 14.93
N MET A 251 10.06 -25.14 14.66
CA MET A 251 8.80 -24.97 13.93
C MET A 251 9.10 -24.46 12.52
N LEU A 252 8.21 -24.73 11.56
CA LEU A 252 8.26 -24.14 10.22
C LEU A 252 6.90 -23.60 9.77
N SER A 253 6.91 -22.67 8.82
CA SER A 253 5.70 -22.21 8.14
C SER A 253 5.99 -21.76 6.69
N LEU A 254 4.99 -21.91 5.82
CA LEU A 254 4.96 -21.39 4.45
C LEU A 254 3.78 -20.41 4.34
N GLY A 255 4.09 -19.12 4.35
CA GLY A 255 3.13 -18.04 4.20
C GLY A 255 2.63 -17.87 2.76
N GLY A 256 1.47 -17.22 2.62
CA GLY A 256 0.87 -16.89 1.33
C GLY A 256 1.65 -15.80 0.56
N ALA A 257 1.31 -15.61 -0.72
CA ALA A 257 1.92 -14.59 -1.60
C ALA A 257 1.44 -13.16 -1.24
N SER A 258 1.74 -12.75 -0.01
CA SER A 258 1.31 -11.50 0.60
C SER A 258 2.29 -11.12 1.74
N ALA A 259 3.56 -10.90 1.39
CA ALA A 259 4.44 -10.12 2.25
C ALA A 259 3.94 -8.67 2.24
N ALA A 260 3.03 -8.32 3.15
CA ALA A 260 2.47 -6.97 3.26
C ALA A 260 3.51 -6.02 3.88
N GLU A 261 4.52 -5.67 3.06
CA GLU A 261 5.60 -4.70 3.29
C GLU A 261 6.52 -4.99 4.51
N GLY A 262 6.28 -6.10 5.19
CA GLY A 262 7.05 -6.62 6.34
C GLY A 262 6.21 -7.39 7.36
N SER A 263 4.87 -7.31 7.27
CA SER A 263 3.95 -7.83 8.28
C SER A 263 3.05 -8.94 7.74
N PHE A 264 2.94 -10.06 8.47
CA PHE A 264 2.23 -11.27 8.03
C PHE A 264 1.85 -12.20 9.19
N SER A 265 0.83 -13.03 8.96
CA SER A 265 0.35 -14.08 9.87
C SER A 265 0.62 -15.47 9.29
N LEU A 266 1.13 -16.39 10.11
CA LEU A 266 1.66 -17.71 9.73
C LEU A 266 1.10 -18.81 10.62
N ASP A 267 0.56 -19.87 10.03
CA ASP A 267 0.26 -21.11 10.76
C ASP A 267 1.56 -21.93 10.90
N MET A 268 1.93 -22.28 12.13
CA MET A 268 3.19 -22.93 12.48
C MET A 268 3.01 -24.45 12.63
N LEU A 269 3.91 -25.21 12.00
CA LEU A 269 3.96 -26.68 12.06
C LEU A 269 5.25 -27.14 12.74
N GLN A 270 5.18 -28.16 13.59
CA GLN A 270 6.35 -28.85 14.15
C GLN A 270 6.49 -30.24 13.50
N PRO A 271 7.62 -30.55 12.83
CA PRO A 271 7.86 -31.91 12.32
C PRO A 271 8.41 -32.86 13.39
N VAL A 272 7.80 -34.03 13.53
CA VAL A 272 8.12 -35.04 14.54
C VAL A 272 8.22 -36.44 13.92
N GLY A 273 8.96 -37.34 14.56
CA GLY A 273 9.04 -38.77 14.19
C GLY A 273 10.28 -39.20 13.39
N GLY A 274 10.99 -38.26 12.76
CA GLY A 274 12.26 -38.54 12.07
C GLY A 274 13.39 -39.00 13.01
N ARG A 275 14.49 -39.51 12.43
CA ARG A 275 15.67 -40.02 13.15
C ARG A 275 16.96 -39.56 12.47
N PHE A 276 18.03 -39.35 13.25
CA PHE A 276 19.31 -38.93 12.70
C PHE A 276 20.01 -40.01 11.86
N GLY A 277 20.54 -39.61 10.70
CA GLY A 277 21.48 -40.41 9.91
C GLY A 277 20.84 -41.59 9.17
N PRO A 278 21.54 -42.75 9.03
CA PRO A 278 21.10 -43.85 8.15
C PRO A 278 19.77 -44.54 8.50
N GLU A 279 19.17 -44.22 9.66
CA GLU A 279 17.86 -44.73 10.09
C GLU A 279 16.72 -43.73 9.82
N PHE A 280 16.97 -42.66 9.05
CA PHE A 280 15.94 -41.72 8.60
C PHE A 280 14.99 -42.38 7.57
N ASP A 281 13.68 -42.30 7.81
CA ASP A 281 12.64 -42.57 6.80
C ASP A 281 11.70 -41.36 6.70
N PRO A 282 11.55 -40.71 5.53
CA PRO A 282 10.62 -39.59 5.36
C PRO A 282 9.14 -39.97 5.58
N ALA A 283 8.81 -41.27 5.59
CA ALA A 283 7.47 -41.75 5.91
C ALA A 283 7.10 -41.64 7.41
N ASP A 284 8.08 -41.58 8.31
CA ASP A 284 7.87 -41.40 9.75
C ASP A 284 7.66 -39.92 10.13
N VAL A 285 7.93 -38.96 9.23
CA VAL A 285 7.87 -37.52 9.53
C VAL A 285 6.45 -36.95 9.42
N VAL A 286 5.80 -36.80 10.58
CA VAL A 286 4.51 -36.12 10.73
C VAL A 286 4.73 -34.62 10.97
N ARG A 287 3.84 -33.76 10.48
CA ARG A 287 3.93 -32.29 10.62
C ARG A 287 2.69 -31.78 11.36
N GLU A 288 2.84 -31.44 12.63
CA GLU A 288 1.73 -31.18 13.56
C GLU A 288 1.48 -29.68 13.76
N PRO A 289 0.23 -29.16 13.72
CA PRO A 289 -0.05 -27.74 13.89
C PRO A 289 0.03 -27.28 15.37
N VAL A 290 1.05 -26.48 15.68
CA VAL A 290 1.35 -26.06 17.06
C VAL A 290 0.85 -24.65 17.39
N GLY A 291 0.62 -23.79 16.40
CA GLY A 291 0.04 -22.47 16.67
C GLY A 291 0.01 -21.54 15.47
N ARG A 292 -0.25 -20.27 15.73
CA ARG A 292 -0.18 -19.18 14.76
C ARG A 292 0.73 -18.06 15.25
N THR A 293 1.65 -17.63 14.40
CA THR A 293 2.55 -16.51 14.65
C THR A 293 2.13 -15.31 13.80
N ARG A 294 1.95 -14.13 14.38
CA ARG A 294 2.07 -12.86 13.65
C ARG A 294 3.50 -12.37 13.77
N VAL A 295 4.08 -11.94 12.66
CA VAL A 295 5.38 -11.26 12.62
C VAL A 295 5.17 -9.91 11.93
N SER A 296 5.78 -8.86 12.48
CA SER A 296 5.87 -7.54 11.84
C SER A 296 7.34 -7.13 11.82
N LEU A 297 7.89 -6.96 10.62
CA LEU A 297 9.32 -6.71 10.43
C LEU A 297 9.59 -5.26 10.03
N GLN A 298 10.33 -4.59 10.91
CA GLN A 298 10.92 -3.26 10.77
C GLN A 298 12.40 -3.35 11.18
N CYS A 299 13.28 -2.63 10.49
CA CYS A 299 14.73 -2.71 10.72
C CYS A 299 15.11 -2.18 12.12
N ASP A 300 14.30 -1.27 12.67
CA ASP A 300 14.20 -0.98 14.10
C ASP A 300 12.75 -1.25 14.55
N GLY A 301 12.54 -2.06 15.60
CA GLY A 301 11.21 -2.28 16.19
C GLY A 301 10.36 -3.41 15.59
N SER A 302 10.97 -4.45 15.02
CA SER A 302 10.25 -5.69 14.67
C SER A 302 9.60 -6.35 15.89
N TYR A 303 8.55 -7.15 15.70
CA TYR A 303 7.95 -7.98 16.76
C TYR A 303 7.33 -9.29 16.26
N LEU A 304 7.10 -10.19 17.21
CA LEU A 304 6.48 -11.51 17.02
C LEU A 304 5.44 -11.76 18.12
N ASP A 305 4.21 -12.12 17.74
CA ASP A 305 3.14 -12.58 18.63
C ASP A 305 2.77 -14.03 18.28
N PHE A 306 2.99 -14.98 19.20
CA PHE A 306 2.60 -16.39 19.05
C PHE A 306 1.33 -16.73 19.84
N THR A 307 0.36 -17.33 19.14
CA THR A 307 -0.88 -17.88 19.70
C THR A 307 -0.86 -19.40 19.55
N ASN A 308 -0.76 -20.12 20.66
CA ASN A 308 -0.76 -21.58 20.69
C ASN A 308 -2.13 -22.17 20.26
N THR A 309 -2.11 -23.31 19.54
CA THR A 309 -3.30 -24.12 19.24
C THR A 309 -3.34 -25.49 19.94
N ASP A 310 -2.23 -26.03 20.44
CA ASP A 310 -2.19 -27.28 21.22
C ASP A 310 -1.52 -27.08 22.60
N PRO A 311 -2.28 -27.20 23.72
CA PRO A 311 -1.82 -26.81 25.05
C PRO A 311 -0.82 -27.78 25.72
N VAL A 312 -0.28 -28.79 25.01
CA VAL A 312 0.67 -29.75 25.60
C VAL A 312 2.09 -29.20 25.70
N ASP A 313 2.69 -28.72 24.60
CA ASP A 313 4.15 -28.47 24.53
C ASP A 313 4.56 -27.00 24.37
N PHE A 314 3.60 -26.08 24.18
CA PHE A 314 3.83 -24.64 23.93
C PHE A 314 2.86 -23.72 24.70
N VAL A 315 3.13 -22.41 24.72
CA VAL A 315 2.27 -21.38 25.36
C VAL A 315 2.20 -20.09 24.55
N SER A 316 1.07 -19.37 24.57
CA SER A 316 0.93 -18.09 23.84
C SER A 316 1.72 -16.96 24.52
N PHE A 317 2.52 -16.23 23.75
CA PHE A 317 3.31 -15.07 24.21
C PHE A 317 3.81 -14.25 23.01
N GLY A 318 4.33 -13.05 23.25
CA GLY A 318 4.95 -12.21 22.22
C GLY A 318 6.20 -11.50 22.72
N PHE A 319 7.07 -11.08 21.79
CA PHE A 319 8.34 -10.42 22.07
C PHE A 319 8.85 -9.63 20.85
N ASP A 320 9.71 -8.65 21.10
CA ASP A 320 10.30 -7.81 20.05
C ASP A 320 11.47 -8.53 19.36
N LEU A 321 11.77 -8.17 18.11
CA LEU A 321 12.82 -8.76 17.29
C LEU A 321 13.79 -7.70 16.77
N GLN A 322 15.03 -8.11 16.50
CA GLN A 322 16.02 -7.38 15.71
C GLN A 322 16.70 -8.34 14.72
N GLN A 323 17.21 -7.83 13.60
CA GLN A 323 17.95 -8.67 12.64
C GLN A 323 19.34 -9.02 13.20
N LEU A 324 19.65 -10.32 13.27
CA LEU A 324 20.95 -10.86 13.68
C LEU A 324 21.91 -10.94 12.48
N VAL A 325 21.41 -11.49 11.37
CA VAL A 325 22.07 -11.59 10.08
C VAL A 325 21.06 -11.25 9.01
N GLY A 326 21.49 -10.50 7.99
CA GLY A 326 20.73 -10.28 6.78
C GLY A 326 21.48 -10.81 5.55
N ILE A 327 20.77 -11.03 4.45
CA ILE A 327 21.36 -11.59 3.22
C ILE A 327 21.94 -10.47 2.35
N GLY A 328 23.27 -10.38 2.32
CA GLY A 328 24.00 -9.41 1.49
C GLY A 328 24.01 -7.96 2.02
N PRO A 329 24.66 -7.03 1.28
CA PRO A 329 25.07 -5.72 1.82
C PRO A 329 23.96 -4.68 1.99
N ASN A 330 22.74 -4.95 1.52
CA ASN A 330 21.57 -4.06 1.62
C ASN A 330 20.42 -4.73 2.40
N SER A 331 20.74 -5.55 3.40
CA SER A 331 19.75 -6.31 4.16
C SER A 331 18.93 -5.42 5.09
N CYS A 332 17.61 -5.54 5.01
CA CYS A 332 16.64 -4.69 5.69
C CYS A 332 16.74 -3.20 5.32
N VAL A 333 15.77 -2.74 4.52
CA VAL A 333 15.55 -1.32 4.25
C VAL A 333 14.07 -1.02 4.42
N ASP A 334 13.75 -0.05 5.26
CA ASP A 334 12.40 0.51 5.39
C ASP A 334 12.33 1.85 4.63
N PRO A 335 11.65 1.91 3.47
CA PRO A 335 11.57 3.13 2.68
C PRO A 335 10.66 4.16 3.34
N VAL A 336 11.15 5.40 3.45
CA VAL A 336 10.37 6.54 3.99
C VAL A 336 9.21 6.93 3.05
N LEU A 337 9.38 6.69 1.74
CA LEU A 337 8.37 6.87 0.70
C LEU A 337 8.05 5.52 0.05
N VAL A 338 6.82 5.02 0.24
CA VAL A 338 6.29 3.88 -0.53
C VAL A 338 5.51 4.44 -1.71
N ASN A 339 5.90 4.19 -2.96
CA ASN A 339 5.00 4.45 -4.09
C ASN A 339 4.04 3.26 -4.22
N ARG A 340 2.74 3.45 -3.91
CA ARG A 340 1.75 2.34 -3.96
C ARG A 340 1.53 1.81 -5.38
N TYR A 341 1.80 2.62 -6.41
CA TYR A 341 1.44 2.37 -7.80
C TYR A 341 2.64 2.60 -8.76
N PRO A 342 3.72 1.81 -8.64
CA PRO A 342 4.86 1.91 -9.54
C PRO A 342 4.45 1.55 -10.97
N ALA A 343 5.10 2.21 -11.94
CA ALA A 343 4.89 1.97 -13.36
C ALA A 343 6.04 1.12 -13.97
N ASP A 344 5.72 0.37 -15.02
CA ASP A 344 6.69 -0.35 -15.85
C ASP A 344 7.45 0.60 -16.81
N ASP A 345 8.42 0.06 -17.58
CA ASP A 345 9.20 0.80 -18.58
C ASP A 345 8.35 1.45 -19.69
N ASP A 346 7.12 0.95 -19.92
CA ASP A 346 6.12 1.51 -20.86
C ASP A 346 5.19 2.53 -20.17
N GLY A 347 5.44 2.86 -18.90
CA GLY A 347 4.67 3.78 -18.08
C GLY A 347 3.31 3.24 -17.63
N ARG A 348 3.12 1.91 -17.56
CA ARG A 348 1.87 1.28 -17.12
C ARG A 348 1.94 0.82 -15.66
N VAL A 349 0.85 1.02 -14.94
CA VAL A 349 0.65 0.56 -13.56
C VAL A 349 -0.10 -0.78 -13.54
N ALA A 350 0.34 -1.69 -12.68
CA ALA A 350 -0.31 -2.98 -12.49
C ALA A 350 -1.73 -2.85 -11.89
N THR A 351 -2.65 -3.72 -12.31
CA THR A 351 -3.97 -3.82 -11.68
C THR A 351 -3.86 -4.52 -10.32
N PRO A 352 -4.41 -3.96 -9.22
CA PRO A 352 -4.35 -4.59 -7.91
C PRO A 352 -5.14 -5.91 -7.89
N ASP A 353 -4.81 -6.85 -7.00
CA ASP A 353 -5.60 -8.08 -6.87
C ASP A 353 -6.74 -7.92 -5.86
N ASN A 354 -7.84 -7.34 -6.37
CA ASN A 354 -9.12 -7.17 -5.69
C ASN A 354 -10.25 -7.19 -6.73
N ALA A 355 -11.51 -7.15 -6.31
CA ALA A 355 -12.65 -7.29 -7.22
C ALA A 355 -12.62 -6.33 -8.42
N ALA A 356 -12.44 -5.02 -8.18
CA ALA A 356 -12.36 -4.05 -9.28
C ALA A 356 -11.09 -4.23 -10.14
N GLY A 357 -9.95 -4.57 -9.54
CA GLY A 357 -8.68 -4.81 -10.22
C GLY A 357 -8.69 -6.05 -11.12
N GLN A 358 -9.31 -7.14 -10.68
CA GLN A 358 -9.50 -8.36 -11.47
C GLN A 358 -10.42 -8.11 -12.67
N GLN A 359 -11.51 -7.36 -12.49
CA GLN A 359 -12.40 -6.96 -13.59
C GLN A 359 -11.73 -5.97 -14.55
N MET A 360 -10.88 -5.06 -14.07
CA MET A 360 -10.07 -4.18 -14.92
C MET A 360 -9.02 -4.97 -15.70
N ARG A 361 -8.35 -5.94 -15.08
CA ARG A 361 -7.38 -6.83 -15.74
C ARG A 361 -8.03 -7.58 -16.91
N TRP A 362 -9.16 -8.25 -16.65
CA TRP A 362 -9.99 -8.86 -17.67
C TRP A 362 -10.38 -7.89 -18.79
N LEU A 363 -10.80 -6.66 -18.46
CA LEU A 363 -11.21 -5.67 -19.45
C LEU A 363 -10.06 -5.29 -20.39
N LEU A 364 -8.85 -5.10 -19.85
CA LEU A 364 -7.63 -4.77 -20.60
C LEU A 364 -7.17 -5.95 -21.46
N ASP A 365 -7.17 -7.17 -20.92
CA ASP A 365 -6.86 -8.41 -21.67
C ASP A 365 -7.83 -8.60 -22.85
N ARG A 366 -9.13 -8.41 -22.59
CA ARG A 366 -10.19 -8.40 -23.62
C ARG A 366 -10.12 -7.18 -24.54
N PHE A 367 -9.31 -6.16 -24.28
CA PHE A 367 -9.04 -5.05 -25.21
C PHE A 367 -7.73 -5.25 -25.99
N ALA A 368 -6.81 -6.10 -25.53
CA ALA A 368 -5.66 -6.54 -26.32
C ALA A 368 -6.04 -7.63 -27.35
N GLY A 369 -6.83 -8.62 -26.91
CA GLY A 369 -7.28 -9.76 -27.71
C GLY A 369 -8.53 -9.52 -28.58
N ASP A 370 -8.78 -10.45 -29.50
CA ASP A 370 -9.92 -10.41 -30.43
C ASP A 370 -11.13 -11.28 -30.01
N GLU A 371 -11.04 -11.99 -28.88
CA GLU A 371 -12.07 -12.94 -28.43
C GLU A 371 -13.47 -12.31 -28.30
N PRO A 372 -14.56 -13.00 -28.66
CA PRO A 372 -15.89 -12.42 -28.65
C PRO A 372 -16.43 -12.22 -27.24
N PHE A 373 -17.09 -11.08 -26.98
CA PHE A 373 -17.90 -10.85 -25.78
C PHE A 373 -19.18 -11.71 -25.84
N SER A 374 -19.06 -13.01 -25.56
CA SER A 374 -20.16 -13.98 -25.63
C SER A 374 -21.25 -13.69 -24.60
N ASP A 375 -22.43 -14.29 -24.77
CA ASP A 375 -23.54 -14.12 -23.83
C ASP A 375 -23.26 -14.76 -22.46
N GLU A 376 -22.30 -15.68 -22.41
CA GLU A 376 -21.80 -16.38 -21.23
C GLU A 376 -20.78 -15.50 -20.48
N VAL A 377 -19.73 -15.04 -21.16
CA VAL A 377 -18.70 -14.12 -20.63
C VAL A 377 -19.31 -12.83 -20.07
N LEU A 378 -20.39 -12.32 -20.67
CA LEU A 378 -21.06 -11.13 -20.12
C LEU A 378 -21.86 -11.40 -18.83
N ARG A 379 -22.31 -12.64 -18.58
CA ARG A 379 -22.98 -13.04 -17.31
C ARG A 379 -21.98 -13.43 -16.23
N GLU A 380 -20.78 -13.86 -16.63
CA GLU A 380 -19.64 -14.10 -15.74
C GLU A 380 -19.15 -12.78 -15.12
N HIS A 381 -18.94 -11.75 -15.94
CA HIS A 381 -18.29 -10.50 -15.51
C HIS A 381 -19.22 -9.35 -15.08
N PHE A 382 -20.48 -9.31 -15.51
CA PHE A 382 -21.43 -8.26 -15.10
C PHE A 382 -22.50 -8.80 -14.15
N SER A 383 -22.80 -7.99 -13.14
CA SER A 383 -23.84 -8.27 -12.14
C SER A 383 -25.25 -8.25 -12.74
N ASP A 384 -26.18 -8.99 -12.11
CA ASP A 384 -27.59 -9.00 -12.53
C ASP A 384 -28.23 -7.60 -12.43
N ALA A 385 -27.77 -6.76 -11.49
CA ALA A 385 -28.19 -5.37 -11.37
C ALA A 385 -27.76 -4.52 -12.57
N TRP A 386 -26.54 -4.71 -13.10
CA TRP A 386 -26.14 -4.08 -14.35
C TRP A 386 -26.96 -4.63 -15.52
N LEU A 387 -27.08 -5.97 -15.65
CA LEU A 387 -27.73 -6.61 -16.81
C LEU A 387 -29.24 -6.37 -16.89
N ALA A 388 -29.91 -6.10 -15.76
CA ALA A 388 -31.31 -5.65 -15.72
C ALA A 388 -31.50 -4.24 -16.31
N ASN A 389 -30.50 -3.36 -16.17
CA ASN A 389 -30.53 -1.99 -16.71
C ASN A 389 -29.91 -1.90 -18.11
N ASN A 390 -28.89 -2.72 -18.40
CA ASN A 390 -28.10 -2.73 -19.62
C ASN A 390 -28.11 -4.13 -20.24
N SER A 391 -29.00 -4.34 -21.22
CA SER A 391 -29.12 -5.66 -21.88
C SER A 391 -27.78 -6.15 -22.45
N LEU A 392 -27.63 -7.47 -22.58
CA LEU A 392 -26.41 -8.11 -23.08
C LEU A 392 -25.97 -7.57 -24.46
N ALA A 393 -26.92 -7.16 -25.31
CA ALA A 393 -26.62 -6.49 -26.58
C ALA A 393 -26.06 -5.06 -26.40
N VAL A 394 -26.56 -4.29 -25.44
CA VAL A 394 -26.03 -2.95 -25.11
C VAL A 394 -24.62 -3.07 -24.53
N THR A 395 -24.43 -3.96 -23.56
CA THR A 395 -23.12 -4.22 -22.91
C THR A 395 -22.08 -4.72 -23.92
N ARG A 396 -22.47 -5.65 -24.83
CA ARG A 396 -21.65 -6.09 -25.95
C ARG A 396 -21.25 -4.94 -26.87
N ASN A 397 -22.18 -4.06 -27.22
CA ASN A 397 -21.92 -2.94 -28.12
C ASN A 397 -20.98 -1.90 -27.46
N LEU A 398 -21.15 -1.63 -26.17
CA LEU A 398 -20.25 -0.77 -25.38
C LEU A 398 -18.81 -1.29 -25.42
N LEU A 399 -18.61 -2.56 -25.08
CA LEU A 399 -17.27 -3.17 -25.02
C LEU A 399 -16.64 -3.34 -26.41
N THR A 400 -17.41 -3.75 -27.42
CA THR A 400 -16.92 -3.89 -28.80
C THR A 400 -16.51 -2.54 -29.39
N SER A 401 -17.25 -1.47 -29.08
CA SER A 401 -16.89 -0.11 -29.51
C SER A 401 -15.61 0.36 -28.84
N ASN A 402 -15.50 0.20 -27.51
CA ASN A 402 -14.32 0.66 -26.78
C ASN A 402 -13.06 -0.15 -27.10
N ARG A 403 -13.15 -1.48 -27.35
CA ARG A 403 -12.03 -2.28 -27.88
C ARG A 403 -11.43 -1.68 -29.16
N GLN A 404 -12.23 -1.10 -30.04
CA GLN A 404 -11.75 -0.49 -31.29
C GLN A 404 -11.04 0.86 -31.08
N LEU A 405 -11.35 1.56 -30.00
CA LEU A 405 -10.79 2.87 -29.65
C LEU A 405 -9.58 2.75 -28.71
N PHE A 406 -9.57 1.71 -27.86
CA PHE A 406 -8.61 1.52 -26.77
C PHE A 406 -7.90 0.16 -26.86
N ARG A 407 -7.59 -0.29 -28.07
CA ARG A 407 -6.93 -1.59 -28.31
C ARG A 407 -5.54 -1.60 -27.65
N GLY A 408 -5.29 -2.65 -26.85
CA GLY A 408 -4.01 -2.82 -26.14
C GLY A 408 -3.67 -1.66 -25.20
N ALA A 409 -4.68 -1.02 -24.62
CA ALA A 409 -4.50 0.05 -23.64
C ALA A 409 -3.98 -0.48 -22.30
N GLY A 410 -3.37 0.42 -21.50
CA GLY A 410 -2.99 0.17 -20.11
C GLY A 410 -3.43 1.31 -19.19
N ILE A 411 -3.31 1.11 -17.88
CA ILE A 411 -3.44 2.17 -16.88
C ILE A 411 -2.12 2.94 -16.84
N ASN A 412 -2.09 4.21 -17.26
CA ASN A 412 -0.89 5.05 -17.15
C ASN A 412 -1.02 6.17 -16.12
N ASP A 413 -2.24 6.37 -15.61
CA ASP A 413 -2.60 7.45 -14.70
C ASP A 413 -3.72 6.91 -13.79
N PRO A 414 -3.38 6.10 -12.76
CA PRO A 414 -4.34 5.64 -11.78
C PRO A 414 -4.77 6.84 -10.93
N ILE A 415 -6.06 7.14 -10.91
CA ILE A 415 -6.62 8.25 -10.13
C ILE A 415 -7.10 7.71 -8.78
N SER A 416 -7.85 6.61 -8.77
CA SER A 416 -8.28 5.87 -7.58
C SER A 416 -8.29 4.37 -7.87
N MET A 417 -7.77 3.54 -6.98
CA MET A 417 -7.81 2.07 -7.11
C MET A 417 -8.13 1.39 -5.76
N ALA A 418 -9.41 1.45 -5.40
CA ALA A 418 -9.98 0.82 -4.21
C ALA A 418 -10.55 -0.58 -4.52
N PRO A 419 -10.83 -1.42 -3.50
CA PRO A 419 -11.33 -2.79 -3.70
C PRO A 419 -12.56 -2.93 -4.60
N THR A 420 -13.45 -1.93 -4.57
CA THR A 420 -14.72 -1.89 -5.31
C THR A 420 -14.73 -0.93 -6.49
N SER A 421 -13.68 -0.13 -6.70
CA SER A 421 -13.72 0.99 -7.65
C SER A 421 -12.34 1.33 -8.20
N ILE A 422 -12.21 1.32 -9.54
CA ILE A 422 -11.06 1.86 -10.26
C ILE A 422 -11.51 3.05 -11.10
N VAL A 423 -10.86 4.19 -10.85
CA VAL A 423 -10.93 5.41 -11.64
C VAL A 423 -9.53 5.66 -12.19
N ALA A 424 -9.36 5.70 -13.51
CA ALA A 424 -8.05 5.84 -14.15
C ALA A 424 -8.15 6.52 -15.51
N VAL A 425 -7.03 7.07 -16.00
CA VAL A 425 -6.89 7.34 -17.43
C VAL A 425 -6.16 6.18 -18.10
N LEU A 426 -6.89 5.46 -18.96
CA LEU A 426 -6.32 4.43 -19.81
C LEU A 426 -5.69 5.08 -21.04
N THR A 427 -4.50 4.65 -21.46
CA THR A 427 -3.89 5.09 -22.73
C THR A 427 -3.73 3.93 -23.69
N ALA A 428 -4.22 4.10 -24.91
CA ALA A 428 -4.15 3.14 -26.01
C ALA A 428 -2.84 3.22 -26.79
N GLN A 429 -2.57 2.23 -27.63
CA GLN A 429 -1.36 2.18 -28.48
C GLN A 429 -1.25 3.32 -29.50
N ASP A 430 -2.34 4.02 -29.82
CA ASP A 430 -2.36 5.24 -30.65
C ASP A 430 -2.22 6.54 -29.83
N ASN A 431 -1.90 6.44 -28.53
CA ASN A 431 -1.86 7.51 -27.52
C ASN A 431 -3.23 8.14 -27.19
N ARG A 432 -4.35 7.52 -27.59
CA ARG A 432 -5.68 7.96 -27.17
C ARG A 432 -5.91 7.69 -25.69
N ARG A 433 -6.36 8.70 -24.95
CA ARG A 433 -6.63 8.62 -23.51
C ARG A 433 -8.12 8.58 -23.20
N ALA A 434 -8.56 7.66 -22.34
CA ALA A 434 -9.92 7.61 -21.80
C ALA A 434 -9.94 7.68 -20.28
N PHE A 435 -10.67 8.65 -19.74
CA PHE A 435 -11.07 8.63 -18.34
C PHE A 435 -12.10 7.52 -18.16
N THR A 436 -11.75 6.52 -17.34
CA THR A 436 -12.48 5.27 -17.19
C THR A 436 -12.85 5.07 -15.73
N VAL A 437 -14.10 4.65 -15.48
CA VAL A 437 -14.62 4.28 -14.17
C VAL A 437 -15.16 2.86 -14.27
N LEU A 438 -14.70 1.97 -13.38
CA LEU A 438 -15.18 0.59 -13.24
C LEU A 438 -15.44 0.34 -11.77
N ASP A 439 -16.69 0.03 -11.43
CA ASP A 439 -17.10 -0.35 -10.08
C ASP A 439 -17.57 -1.81 -10.05
N ALA A 440 -17.17 -2.55 -9.01
CA ALA A 440 -17.46 -3.95 -8.79
C ALA A 440 -17.96 -4.21 -7.36
N ASN A 441 -18.83 -5.21 -7.19
CA ASN A 441 -19.28 -5.65 -5.87
C ASN A 441 -18.17 -6.41 -5.14
N LEU A 442 -18.19 -6.45 -3.80
CA LEU A 442 -17.35 -7.37 -3.03
C LEU A 442 -17.95 -8.78 -3.01
N GLY A 443 -19.27 -8.90 -2.80
CA GLY A 443 -19.93 -10.20 -2.59
C GLY A 443 -19.91 -11.17 -3.78
N ASP A 444 -19.93 -10.69 -5.03
CA ASP A 444 -19.86 -11.54 -6.24
C ASP A 444 -18.68 -11.19 -7.19
N GLY A 445 -17.90 -10.17 -6.86
CA GLY A 445 -16.76 -9.69 -7.66
C GLY A 445 -17.12 -9.09 -9.02
N LYS A 446 -18.41 -8.94 -9.37
CA LYS A 446 -18.84 -8.54 -10.72
C LYS A 446 -18.98 -7.03 -10.89
N ILE A 447 -18.81 -6.59 -12.14
CA ILE A 447 -19.03 -5.20 -12.55
C ILE A 447 -20.48 -4.80 -12.29
N ASN A 448 -20.66 -3.72 -11.53
CA ASN A 448 -21.95 -3.06 -11.31
C ASN A 448 -22.06 -1.72 -12.07
N SER A 449 -20.94 -1.08 -12.38
CA SER A 449 -20.87 0.16 -13.18
C SER A 449 -19.63 0.17 -14.08
N LEU A 450 -19.76 0.65 -15.31
CA LEU A 450 -18.64 0.81 -16.25
C LEU A 450 -18.88 2.00 -17.19
N TYR A 451 -17.94 2.95 -17.19
CA TYR A 451 -18.00 4.18 -17.99
C TYR A 451 -16.64 4.47 -18.66
N PHE A 452 -16.70 4.97 -19.90
CA PHE A 452 -15.56 5.50 -20.63
C PHE A 452 -15.91 6.90 -21.15
N TYR A 453 -15.01 7.85 -20.96
CA TYR A 453 -15.11 9.21 -21.48
C TYR A 453 -13.79 9.58 -22.16
N ASP A 454 -13.82 10.26 -23.31
CA ASP A 454 -12.62 10.85 -23.91
C ASP A 454 -11.95 11.77 -22.87
N TYR A 455 -10.64 11.59 -22.64
CA TYR A 455 -9.92 12.36 -21.63
C TYR A 455 -10.04 13.86 -21.86
N GLY A 456 -10.13 14.64 -20.77
CA GLY A 456 -10.42 16.08 -20.83
C GLY A 456 -11.81 16.41 -21.38
N PHE A 457 -12.74 15.44 -21.43
CA PHE A 457 -14.10 15.58 -21.96
C PHE A 457 -14.16 16.10 -23.41
N GLY A 458 -13.19 15.70 -24.24
CA GLY A 458 -12.99 16.19 -25.61
C GLY A 458 -12.05 17.42 -25.72
N GLY A 459 -11.55 17.93 -24.60
CA GLY A 459 -10.38 18.79 -24.52
C GLY A 459 -9.07 18.01 -24.34
N THR A 460 -8.03 18.66 -23.82
CA THR A 460 -6.72 18.04 -23.53
C THR A 460 -6.33 18.08 -22.04
N SER A 461 -7.19 18.62 -21.18
CA SER A 461 -6.97 18.77 -19.73
C SER A 461 -8.31 18.84 -19.00
N VAL A 462 -8.29 18.57 -17.69
CA VAL A 462 -9.41 18.85 -16.78
C VAL A 462 -9.39 20.29 -16.22
N ILE A 463 -8.29 21.02 -16.40
CA ILE A 463 -8.16 22.43 -16.04
C ILE A 463 -8.71 23.29 -17.17
N TYR A 464 -9.64 24.21 -16.87
CA TYR A 464 -10.21 25.12 -17.85
C TYR A 464 -9.19 26.14 -18.35
N ALA A 465 -9.30 26.53 -19.62
CA ALA A 465 -8.37 27.46 -20.28
C ALA A 465 -8.37 28.88 -19.66
N SER A 466 -9.41 29.26 -18.92
CA SER A 466 -9.44 30.48 -18.10
C SER A 466 -8.50 30.41 -16.90
N ASP A 467 -8.35 29.21 -16.34
CA ASP A 467 -7.72 28.98 -15.04
C ASP A 467 -6.25 28.56 -15.22
N ALA A 468 -5.95 27.86 -16.32
CA ALA A 468 -4.62 27.42 -16.72
C ALA A 468 -3.56 28.54 -16.81
N ALA A 469 -3.97 29.81 -16.96
CA ALA A 469 -3.08 30.97 -17.06
C ALA A 469 -2.84 31.70 -15.72
N LEU A 470 -3.57 31.36 -14.65
CA LEU A 470 -3.51 32.08 -13.37
C LEU A 470 -2.19 31.80 -12.62
N SER A 471 -1.68 32.79 -11.87
CA SER A 471 -0.62 32.58 -10.87
C SER A 471 -1.17 31.90 -9.60
N MET A 472 -0.29 31.55 -8.65
CA MET A 472 -0.67 30.89 -7.39
C MET A 472 -1.70 31.71 -6.60
N ASP A 473 -1.44 33.00 -6.35
CA ASP A 473 -2.40 33.88 -5.66
C ASP A 473 -3.66 34.14 -6.47
N GLN A 474 -3.56 34.28 -7.80
CA GLN A 474 -4.74 34.43 -8.64
C GLN A 474 -5.63 33.18 -8.64
N ALA A 475 -5.04 31.99 -8.56
CA ALA A 475 -5.77 30.74 -8.41
C ALA A 475 -6.38 30.61 -7.00
N ALA A 476 -5.68 31.07 -5.97
CA ALA A 476 -6.19 31.13 -4.59
C ALA A 476 -7.39 32.10 -4.45
N ASP A 477 -7.28 33.31 -5.02
CA ASP A 477 -8.37 34.29 -5.08
C ASP A 477 -9.54 33.76 -5.92
N ARG A 478 -9.25 33.08 -7.03
CA ARG A 478 -10.28 32.45 -7.87
C ARG A 478 -11.03 31.35 -7.13
N PHE A 479 -10.36 30.46 -6.41
CA PHE A 479 -11.02 29.46 -5.56
C PHE A 479 -11.87 30.14 -4.48
N ALA A 480 -11.34 31.17 -3.81
CA ALA A 480 -12.09 31.93 -2.81
C ALA A 480 -13.37 32.59 -3.37
N SER A 481 -13.44 32.85 -4.68
CA SER A 481 -14.65 33.37 -5.34
C SER A 481 -15.75 32.32 -5.64
N LEU A 482 -15.52 31.03 -5.36
CA LEU A 482 -16.45 29.94 -5.71
C LEU A 482 -17.45 29.57 -4.59
N SER A 483 -17.32 30.14 -3.40
CA SER A 483 -18.21 29.85 -2.25
C SER A 483 -18.25 31.03 -1.28
N ASP A 484 -19.21 31.05 -0.35
CA ASP A 484 -19.39 32.18 0.60
C ASP A 484 -18.44 32.09 1.80
N GLN A 485 -18.08 30.86 2.18
CA GLN A 485 -17.18 30.56 3.28
C GLN A 485 -16.01 29.70 2.75
N PRO A 486 -15.15 30.20 1.87
CA PRO A 486 -13.99 29.47 1.41
C PRO A 486 -12.99 29.28 2.55
N GLY A 487 -12.24 28.18 2.53
CA GLY A 487 -11.00 27.96 3.26
C GLY A 487 -9.97 27.35 2.30
N LEU A 488 -8.78 27.94 2.23
CA LEU A 488 -7.71 27.46 1.35
C LEU A 488 -6.33 27.63 1.99
N VAL A 489 -5.47 26.64 1.84
CA VAL A 489 -4.02 26.80 1.99
C VAL A 489 -3.26 26.00 0.93
N VAL A 490 -2.16 26.56 0.46
CA VAL A 490 -1.02 25.83 -0.12
C VAL A 490 0.15 26.03 0.84
N ALA A 491 0.71 24.96 1.37
CA ALA A 491 1.73 24.97 2.41
C ALA A 491 2.88 24.00 2.08
N ARG A 492 4.04 24.19 2.72
CA ARG A 492 5.05 23.14 2.87
C ARG A 492 4.96 22.53 4.26
N ILE A 493 5.34 21.26 4.39
CA ILE A 493 5.75 20.66 5.66
C ILE A 493 7.28 20.78 5.71
N ASN A 494 7.86 21.31 6.79
CA ASN A 494 9.32 21.44 6.91
C ASN A 494 9.98 20.27 7.66
N ASP A 495 11.30 20.37 7.84
CA ASP A 495 12.16 19.46 8.61
C ASP A 495 11.71 19.22 10.07
N GLN A 496 11.10 20.21 10.74
CA GLN A 496 10.48 20.03 12.07
C GLN A 496 9.03 19.53 12.00
N ASN A 497 8.59 19.08 10.83
CA ASN A 497 7.26 18.57 10.52
C ASN A 497 6.12 19.56 10.83
N GLN A 498 6.37 20.86 10.62
CA GLN A 498 5.41 21.96 10.81
C GLN A 498 4.93 22.50 9.46
N CYS A 499 3.64 22.80 9.36
CA CYS A 499 3.07 23.41 8.17
C CYS A 499 3.39 24.91 8.07
N GLN A 500 3.98 25.32 6.95
CA GLN A 500 4.30 26.71 6.61
C GLN A 500 3.54 27.13 5.34
N ALA A 501 2.62 28.09 5.47
CA ALA A 501 1.78 28.52 4.34
C ALA A 501 2.58 29.30 3.27
N VAL A 502 2.54 28.82 2.03
CA VAL A 502 3.06 29.50 0.83
C VAL A 502 2.04 30.55 0.35
N THR A 503 0.75 30.20 0.35
CA THR A 503 -0.36 31.16 0.27
C THR A 503 -1.60 30.54 0.91
N GLY A 504 -2.57 31.37 1.32
CA GLY A 504 -3.83 30.89 1.88
C GLY A 504 -4.91 31.96 1.96
N ARG A 505 -6.16 31.53 2.09
CA ARG A 505 -7.35 32.38 2.26
C ARG A 505 -8.23 31.73 3.33
N ASN A 506 -8.43 32.41 4.46
CA ASN A 506 -9.08 31.84 5.65
C ASN A 506 -8.42 30.53 6.16
N ALA A 507 -7.09 30.41 5.99
CA ALA A 507 -6.34 29.16 6.23
C ALA A 507 -6.41 28.63 7.67
N ASN A 508 -6.62 29.52 8.66
CA ASN A 508 -6.78 29.20 10.08
C ASN A 508 -8.24 29.36 10.55
N THR A 509 -9.22 29.36 9.63
CA THR A 509 -10.63 29.50 9.98
C THR A 509 -11.33 28.17 9.80
N LEU A 510 -12.00 27.69 10.85
CA LEU A 510 -12.76 26.44 10.81
C LEU A 510 -13.81 26.43 9.69
N ARG A 511 -13.98 25.26 9.06
CA ARG A 511 -14.98 24.95 8.05
C ARG A 511 -15.50 23.54 8.29
N SER A 512 -16.77 23.27 7.97
CA SER A 512 -17.25 21.88 7.83
C SER A 512 -16.31 21.11 6.92
N THR A 513 -15.75 20.01 7.42
CA THR A 513 -14.75 19.22 6.70
C THR A 513 -15.38 18.30 5.66
N ALA A 514 -16.68 18.02 5.79
CA ALA A 514 -17.28 16.77 5.33
C ALA A 514 -16.35 15.58 5.65
N SER A 515 -16.24 14.59 4.77
CA SER A 515 -15.43 13.37 4.98
C SER A 515 -13.90 13.55 5.06
N ILE A 516 -13.36 14.77 5.14
CA ILE A 516 -11.95 14.99 5.54
C ILE A 516 -11.72 14.58 7.01
N PHE A 517 -12.75 14.63 7.88
CA PHE A 517 -12.61 14.25 9.30
C PHE A 517 -12.02 12.84 9.51
N LYS A 518 -12.19 11.95 8.51
CA LYS A 518 -11.72 10.57 8.50
C LYS A 518 -10.19 10.45 8.63
N ILE A 519 -9.43 11.53 8.44
CA ILE A 519 -7.98 11.58 8.74
C ILE A 519 -7.70 11.39 10.25
N TRP A 520 -8.56 11.92 11.14
CA TRP A 520 -8.42 11.71 12.59
C TRP A 520 -8.97 10.35 13.05
N VAL A 521 -9.97 9.78 12.35
CA VAL A 521 -10.36 8.37 12.55
C VAL A 521 -9.19 7.44 12.16
N LEU A 522 -8.52 7.73 11.05
CA LEU A 522 -7.30 7.01 10.63
C LEU A 522 -6.16 7.16 11.65
N ALA A 523 -6.04 8.31 12.32
CA ALA A 523 -5.04 8.51 13.39
C ALA A 523 -5.26 7.55 14.58
N GLY A 524 -6.51 7.38 15.02
CA GLY A 524 -6.83 6.39 16.07
C GLY A 524 -6.66 4.93 15.63
N VAL A 525 -6.89 4.62 14.34
CA VAL A 525 -6.54 3.30 13.78
C VAL A 525 -5.02 3.10 13.81
N ALA A 526 -4.25 4.10 13.39
CA ALA A 526 -2.79 4.04 13.35
C ALA A 526 -2.18 3.89 14.77
N SER A 527 -2.63 4.67 15.76
CA SER A 527 -2.16 4.48 17.15
C SER A 527 -2.62 3.14 17.74
N ALA A 528 -3.80 2.62 17.37
CA ALA A 528 -4.21 1.27 17.77
C ALA A 528 -3.31 0.17 17.19
N LEU A 529 -2.70 0.39 16.02
CA LEU A 529 -1.68 -0.49 15.43
C LEU A 529 -0.32 -0.35 16.13
N ASP A 530 0.16 0.89 16.35
CA ASP A 530 1.42 1.14 17.08
C ASP A 530 1.35 0.62 18.55
N GLU A 531 0.16 0.61 19.16
CA GLU A 531 -0.12 0.06 20.50
C GLU A 531 -0.40 -1.47 20.51
N ARG A 532 -0.35 -2.16 19.35
CA ARG A 532 -0.73 -3.58 19.16
C ARG A 532 -2.13 -3.95 19.66
N ALA A 533 -3.02 -2.97 19.76
CA ALA A 533 -4.42 -3.15 20.17
C ALA A 533 -5.36 -3.50 18.99
N LEU A 534 -4.87 -3.35 17.77
CA LEU A 534 -5.55 -3.64 16.51
C LEU A 534 -4.47 -4.02 15.48
N TYR A 535 -4.77 -4.92 14.53
CA TYR A 535 -3.81 -5.32 13.48
C TYR A 535 -4.38 -5.06 12.08
N HIS A 536 -3.54 -4.72 11.08
CA HIS A 536 -4.01 -4.37 9.72
C HIS A 536 -4.72 -5.53 9.00
N ASP A 537 -4.30 -6.76 9.26
CA ASP A 537 -4.87 -8.01 8.74
C ASP A 537 -6.05 -8.54 9.59
N GLN A 538 -6.38 -7.89 10.72
CA GLN A 538 -7.49 -8.30 11.58
C GLN A 538 -8.81 -8.21 10.83
N VAL A 539 -9.51 -9.35 10.74
CA VAL A 539 -10.79 -9.47 10.05
C VAL A 539 -11.95 -9.11 10.98
N ALA A 540 -12.79 -8.16 10.55
CA ALA A 540 -14.09 -7.87 11.14
C ALA A 540 -15.19 -8.18 10.12
N GLY A 541 -16.28 -8.82 10.56
CA GLY A 541 -17.49 -8.91 9.75
C GLY A 541 -18.21 -7.57 9.69
N ILE A 542 -18.84 -7.21 8.56
CA ILE A 542 -19.66 -5.98 8.47
C ILE A 542 -20.74 -5.99 9.56
N ASP A 543 -20.71 -5.01 10.46
CA ASP A 543 -21.74 -4.86 11.49
C ASP A 543 -22.98 -4.18 10.89
N GLY A 544 -24.10 -4.91 10.87
CA GLY A 544 -25.41 -4.37 10.46
C GLY A 544 -25.89 -3.20 11.32
N GLY A 545 -25.41 -3.10 12.57
CA GLY A 545 -25.59 -1.96 13.47
C GLY A 545 -24.74 -0.73 13.12
N LYS A 546 -23.91 -0.80 12.07
CA LYS A 546 -23.04 0.28 11.56
C LYS A 546 -23.20 0.53 10.05
N GLN A 547 -24.16 -0.10 9.36
CA GLN A 547 -24.34 0.10 7.91
C GLN A 547 -24.99 1.44 7.56
N VAL A 548 -24.19 2.37 7.02
CA VAL A 548 -24.60 3.74 6.66
C VAL A 548 -24.38 4.01 5.17
N ARG A 549 -25.35 4.67 4.53
CA ARG A 549 -25.24 5.11 3.13
C ARG A 549 -24.08 6.07 2.90
N GLY A 550 -23.56 6.04 1.67
CA GLY A 550 -22.42 6.84 1.22
C GLY A 550 -21.16 6.01 0.96
N GLY A 551 -21.31 4.70 0.76
CA GLY A 551 -20.25 3.81 0.29
C GLY A 551 -20.80 2.42 -0.09
N PRO A 552 -20.00 1.59 -0.78
CA PRO A 552 -20.40 0.25 -1.22
C PRO A 552 -20.86 -0.67 -0.08
N LEU A 553 -20.25 -0.59 1.11
CA LEU A 553 -20.52 -1.53 2.22
C LEU A 553 -21.95 -1.42 2.80
N PHE A 554 -22.70 -0.39 2.42
CA PHE A 554 -24.14 -0.29 2.73
C PHE A 554 -25.00 -1.32 1.97
N ALA A 555 -24.54 -1.80 0.81
CA ALA A 555 -25.26 -2.76 -0.03
C ALA A 555 -24.80 -4.22 0.19
N GLU A 556 -23.63 -4.41 0.80
CA GLU A 556 -23.06 -5.73 1.10
C GLU A 556 -23.75 -6.38 2.33
N PRO A 557 -23.72 -7.72 2.47
CA PRO A 557 -24.36 -8.40 3.58
C PRO A 557 -23.60 -8.21 4.89
N ALA A 558 -24.34 -7.99 5.98
CA ALA A 558 -23.77 -8.03 7.33
C ALA A 558 -23.09 -9.38 7.61
N GLY A 559 -21.93 -9.34 8.28
CA GLY A 559 -21.07 -10.51 8.49
C GLY A 559 -20.08 -10.80 7.36
N LEU A 560 -20.10 -10.09 6.23
CA LEU A 560 -19.05 -10.19 5.21
C LEU A 560 -17.68 -9.85 5.84
N PRO A 561 -16.67 -10.74 5.79
CA PRO A 561 -15.37 -10.50 6.41
C PRO A 561 -14.53 -9.49 5.63
N LEU A 562 -14.02 -8.47 6.32
CA LEU A 562 -13.10 -7.46 5.78
C LEU A 562 -11.95 -7.21 6.76
N SER A 563 -10.73 -7.02 6.26
CA SER A 563 -9.59 -6.63 7.10
C SER A 563 -9.63 -5.14 7.47
N VAL A 564 -8.94 -4.75 8.54
CA VAL A 564 -8.73 -3.33 8.92
C VAL A 564 -8.08 -2.53 7.78
N ASP A 565 -7.18 -3.13 6.99
CA ASP A 565 -6.63 -2.51 5.78
C ASP A 565 -7.67 -2.28 4.67
N GLN A 566 -8.54 -3.26 4.41
CA GLN A 566 -9.63 -3.12 3.44
C GLN A 566 -10.63 -2.04 3.87
N LEU A 567 -11.01 -2.03 5.16
CA LEU A 567 -11.86 -0.98 5.74
C LEU A 567 -11.19 0.40 5.61
N SER A 568 -9.89 0.52 5.90
CA SER A 568 -9.16 1.80 5.85
C SER A 568 -9.00 2.31 4.41
N THR A 569 -8.67 1.41 3.48
CA THR A 569 -8.63 1.67 2.04
C THR A 569 -10.00 2.13 1.51
N LEU A 570 -11.11 1.54 1.97
CA LEU A 570 -12.48 1.97 1.61
C LEU A 570 -12.87 3.30 2.26
N MET A 571 -12.55 3.50 3.55
CA MET A 571 -12.82 4.72 4.31
C MET A 571 -12.14 5.95 3.68
N MET A 572 -10.92 5.80 3.18
CA MET A 572 -10.16 6.91 2.60
C MET A 572 -10.40 7.05 1.10
N GLY A 573 -10.25 5.96 0.33
CA GLY A 573 -10.27 5.96 -1.14
C GLY A 573 -11.64 6.26 -1.76
N VAL A 574 -12.69 5.51 -1.38
CA VAL A 574 -14.08 5.74 -1.85
C VAL A 574 -14.94 6.48 -0.83
N SER A 575 -14.35 6.89 0.29
CA SER A 575 -15.03 7.62 1.37
C SER A 575 -16.13 6.84 2.09
N ASP A 576 -16.06 5.50 2.13
CA ASP A 576 -17.14 4.65 2.66
C ASP A 576 -17.52 5.01 4.11
N ASN A 577 -18.82 5.14 4.37
CA ASN A 577 -19.38 5.56 5.65
C ASN A 577 -19.57 4.43 6.65
N THR A 578 -19.87 3.21 6.20
CA THR A 578 -19.95 2.01 7.05
C THR A 578 -18.56 1.65 7.56
N ALA A 579 -17.54 1.68 6.68
CA ALA A 579 -16.15 1.47 7.06
C ALA A 579 -15.66 2.48 8.10
N THR A 580 -16.16 3.72 8.04
CA THR A 580 -15.81 4.76 9.04
C THR A 580 -16.39 4.43 10.41
N ASP A 581 -17.67 4.07 10.47
CA ASP A 581 -18.36 3.75 11.72
C ASP A 581 -17.86 2.44 12.35
N MET A 582 -17.40 1.48 11.52
CA MET A 582 -16.68 0.28 11.97
C MET A 582 -15.28 0.61 12.50
N LEU A 583 -14.46 1.38 11.78
CA LEU A 583 -13.10 1.71 12.22
C LEU A 583 -13.07 2.59 13.47
N LEU A 584 -14.01 3.53 13.60
CA LEU A 584 -14.17 4.32 14.83
C LEU A 584 -14.51 3.43 16.04
N ALA A 585 -15.34 2.40 15.84
CA ALA A 585 -15.66 1.44 16.89
C ALA A 585 -14.50 0.49 17.22
N LEU A 586 -13.69 0.09 16.24
CA LEU A 586 -12.51 -0.77 16.40
C LEU A 586 -11.33 -0.02 17.05
N ALA A 587 -11.06 1.22 16.65
CA ALA A 587 -10.01 2.06 17.22
C ALA A 587 -10.38 2.61 18.61
N GLY A 588 -11.67 2.78 18.89
CA GLY A 588 -12.18 3.36 20.14
C GLY A 588 -12.19 4.88 20.13
N ARG A 589 -13.32 5.49 20.53
CA ARG A 589 -13.52 6.94 20.45
C ARG A 589 -12.55 7.72 21.33
N ASP A 590 -12.32 7.29 22.58
CA ASP A 590 -11.49 8.02 23.53
C ASP A 590 -10.01 8.08 23.11
N ARG A 591 -9.53 7.07 22.36
CA ARG A 591 -8.22 7.11 21.69
C ARG A 591 -8.21 8.21 20.61
N ILE A 592 -9.22 8.27 19.75
CA ILE A 592 -9.31 9.30 18.69
C ILE A 592 -9.44 10.71 19.28
N ASP A 593 -10.27 10.88 20.31
CA ASP A 593 -10.50 12.17 20.99
C ASP A 593 -9.21 12.72 21.64
N GLY A 594 -8.38 11.84 22.22
CA GLY A 594 -7.07 12.22 22.74
C GLY A 594 -6.07 12.70 21.67
N LEU A 595 -6.25 12.27 20.41
CA LEU A 595 -5.30 12.51 19.33
C LEU A 595 -5.57 13.78 18.51
N HIS A 596 -6.74 14.43 18.62
CA HIS A 596 -7.07 15.60 17.78
C HIS A 596 -6.01 16.72 17.86
N ALA A 597 -5.59 17.09 19.07
CA ALA A 597 -4.59 18.15 19.28
C ALA A 597 -3.19 17.74 18.82
N GLU A 598 -2.84 16.45 18.97
CA GLU A 598 -1.55 15.90 18.54
C GLU A 598 -1.45 15.85 17.00
N TYR A 599 -2.56 15.49 16.34
CA TYR A 599 -2.73 15.56 14.89
C TYR A 599 -3.18 16.98 14.45
N GLY A 600 -2.57 18.00 15.07
CA GLY A 600 -2.56 19.38 14.59
C GLY A 600 -3.85 20.19 14.74
N HIS A 601 -4.90 19.68 15.39
CA HIS A 601 -6.16 20.39 15.50
C HIS A 601 -6.12 21.51 16.55
N SER A 602 -6.26 22.77 16.11
CA SER A 602 -6.12 23.98 16.94
C SER A 602 -7.25 24.25 17.93
N MET A 603 -8.40 23.59 17.75
CA MET A 603 -9.58 23.67 18.64
C MET A 603 -10.16 22.25 18.83
N PRO A 604 -9.45 21.31 19.51
CA PRO A 604 -9.85 19.90 19.58
C PRO A 604 -11.26 19.69 20.17
N GLU A 605 -11.73 20.62 21.01
CA GLU A 605 -13.05 20.62 21.63
C GLU A 605 -14.24 20.82 20.66
N VAL A 606 -14.00 21.14 19.38
CA VAL A 606 -15.05 21.14 18.34
C VAL A 606 -15.15 19.81 17.59
N MET A 607 -14.25 18.87 17.88
CA MET A 607 -14.15 17.56 17.26
C MET A 607 -14.42 16.43 18.26
N ALA A 608 -13.99 16.58 19.53
CA ALA A 608 -14.35 15.66 20.61
C ALA A 608 -15.75 15.98 21.17
N PRO A 609 -16.63 14.99 21.42
CA PRO A 609 -16.46 13.57 21.11
C PRO A 609 -16.61 13.28 19.60
N GLN A 610 -15.62 12.62 19.01
CA GLN A 610 -15.51 12.34 17.58
C GLN A 610 -16.70 11.51 17.10
N LEU A 611 -17.64 12.14 16.40
CA LEU A 611 -18.82 11.46 15.88
C LEU A 611 -18.48 10.53 14.71
N GLY A 612 -19.15 9.38 14.67
CA GLY A 612 -19.33 8.59 13.46
C GLY A 612 -20.41 9.19 12.54
N ILE A 613 -20.50 8.67 11.32
CA ILE A 613 -21.47 9.09 10.31
C ILE A 613 -22.90 8.87 10.80
N SER A 614 -23.21 7.71 11.41
CA SER A 614 -24.53 7.45 11.97
C SER A 614 -24.94 8.54 12.96
N GLU A 615 -24.05 8.86 13.89
CA GLU A 615 -24.29 9.75 15.01
C GLU A 615 -24.49 11.21 14.55
N GLN A 616 -23.63 11.67 13.63
CA GLN A 616 -23.78 12.97 12.97
C GLN A 616 -25.07 13.05 12.14
N PHE A 617 -25.43 12.00 11.41
CA PHE A 617 -26.69 11.96 10.64
C PHE A 617 -27.92 11.91 11.56
N HIS A 618 -27.83 11.30 12.74
CA HIS A 618 -28.90 11.38 13.74
C HIS A 618 -29.10 12.82 14.25
N LEU A 619 -28.03 13.60 14.50
CA LEU A 619 -28.16 15.03 14.81
C LEU A 619 -28.83 15.84 13.67
N PHE A 620 -28.62 15.45 12.41
CA PHE A 620 -29.21 16.11 11.24
C PHE A 620 -30.68 15.75 11.00
N PHE A 621 -31.11 14.51 11.27
CA PHE A 621 -32.41 14.00 10.81
C PHE A 621 -33.33 13.44 11.92
N SER A 622 -32.78 13.01 13.07
CA SER A 622 -33.55 12.33 14.14
C SER A 622 -34.19 13.26 15.16
N PHE A 623 -33.57 14.42 15.41
CA PHE A 623 -33.98 15.34 16.48
C PHE A 623 -34.52 16.67 15.93
N PRO A 624 -35.43 17.34 16.67
CA PRO A 624 -35.74 18.74 16.42
C PRO A 624 -34.47 19.59 16.46
N MET A 625 -34.40 20.63 15.61
CA MET A 625 -33.29 21.59 15.60
C MET A 625 -32.91 22.10 17.00
N ALA A 626 -33.89 22.28 17.90
CA ALA A 626 -33.61 22.69 19.28
C ALA A 626 -32.76 21.66 20.06
N GLU A 627 -33.12 20.37 20.01
CA GLU A 627 -32.34 19.30 20.66
C GLU A 627 -30.97 19.11 19.99
N SER A 628 -30.89 19.27 18.67
CA SER A 628 -29.61 19.25 17.94
C SER A 628 -28.70 20.43 18.32
N MET A 629 -29.28 21.61 18.59
CA MET A 629 -28.52 22.77 19.11
C MET A 629 -28.15 22.60 20.58
N GLU A 630 -29.01 22.01 21.42
CA GLU A 630 -28.68 21.68 22.81
C GLU A 630 -27.46 20.74 22.89
N TYR A 631 -27.31 19.80 21.94
CA TYR A 631 -26.08 19.02 21.79
C TYR A 631 -24.87 19.90 21.41
N LEU A 632 -24.99 20.72 20.36
CA LEU A 632 -23.88 21.51 19.81
C LEU A 632 -23.39 22.63 20.74
N ASP A 633 -24.30 23.26 21.48
CA ASP A 633 -24.01 24.29 22.49
C ASP A 633 -23.66 23.69 23.88
N GLY A 634 -23.73 22.36 24.02
CA GLY A 634 -23.48 21.63 25.25
C GLY A 634 -21.99 21.49 25.61
N THR A 635 -21.71 21.08 26.85
CA THR A 635 -20.35 20.65 27.24
C THR A 635 -20.07 19.24 26.74
N GLU A 636 -18.79 18.87 26.60
CA GLU A 636 -18.39 17.51 26.20
C GLU A 636 -19.05 16.41 27.06
N SER A 637 -19.17 16.64 28.38
CA SER A 637 -19.86 15.71 29.29
C SER A 637 -21.36 15.59 29.00
N PHE A 638 -22.02 16.66 28.55
CA PHE A 638 -23.41 16.61 28.10
C PHE A 638 -23.52 15.93 26.74
N GLN A 639 -22.59 16.18 25.83
CA GLN A 639 -22.53 15.57 24.50
C GLN A 639 -22.31 14.05 24.59
N ARG A 640 -21.40 13.57 25.46
CA ARG A 640 -21.23 12.14 25.74
C ARG A 640 -22.50 11.51 26.34
N GLN A 641 -23.12 12.16 27.32
CA GLN A 641 -24.40 11.68 27.87
C GLN A 641 -25.51 11.63 26.81
N PHE A 642 -25.63 12.66 25.97
CA PHE A 642 -26.60 12.71 24.88
C PHE A 642 -26.32 11.63 23.82
N LEU A 643 -25.06 11.35 23.50
CA LEU A 643 -24.68 10.25 22.63
C LEU A 643 -25.17 8.91 23.19
N GLU A 644 -24.82 8.60 24.43
CA GLU A 644 -25.15 7.33 25.10
C GLU A 644 -26.67 7.15 25.33
N GLU A 645 -27.38 8.19 25.78
CA GLU A 645 -28.80 8.11 26.14
C GLU A 645 -29.75 8.36 24.96
N ARG A 646 -29.33 9.08 23.90
CA ARG A 646 -30.23 9.55 22.82
C ARG A 646 -29.85 9.05 21.44
N ILE A 647 -28.56 9.02 21.09
CA ILE A 647 -28.10 8.76 19.71
C ILE A 647 -27.78 7.28 19.50
N VAL A 648 -26.88 6.70 20.31
CA VAL A 648 -26.45 5.30 20.21
C VAL A 648 -27.63 4.31 20.23
N PRO A 649 -28.71 4.51 21.03
CA PRO A 649 -29.90 3.65 20.99
C PRO A 649 -30.69 3.66 19.68
N LEU A 650 -30.40 4.55 18.72
CA LEU A 650 -31.03 4.60 17.40
C LEU A 650 -30.38 3.65 16.38
N GLY A 651 -29.15 3.18 16.64
CA GLY A 651 -28.41 2.28 15.75
C GLY A 651 -27.77 3.00 14.56
N ALA A 652 -27.82 2.38 13.37
CA ALA A 652 -27.26 2.94 12.14
C ALA A 652 -28.24 3.87 11.42
N SER A 653 -27.75 5.02 10.95
CA SER A 653 -28.56 5.98 10.17
C SER A 653 -28.69 5.59 8.70
N GLY A 654 -29.35 4.45 8.43
CA GLY A 654 -29.40 3.84 7.09
C GLY A 654 -30.03 4.71 5.99
N SER A 655 -30.95 5.63 6.32
CA SER A 655 -31.31 6.81 5.49
C SER A 655 -32.44 7.61 6.12
N GLY A 656 -32.24 8.92 6.31
CA GLY A 656 -33.31 9.86 6.69
C GLY A 656 -34.08 9.44 7.95
N GLY A 657 -33.33 8.97 8.96
CA GLY A 657 -33.91 8.43 10.18
C GLY A 657 -34.49 9.55 11.05
N GLY A 658 -35.77 9.85 10.91
CA GLY A 658 -36.51 10.80 11.75
C GLY A 658 -37.39 11.77 10.97
N GLY A 659 -38.11 12.61 11.70
CA GLY A 659 -39.08 13.56 11.14
C GLY A 659 -38.51 14.92 10.74
N TYR A 660 -37.19 15.08 10.77
CA TYR A 660 -36.51 16.39 10.74
C TYR A 660 -35.50 16.46 9.59
N ASN A 661 -35.10 17.68 9.23
CA ASN A 661 -34.13 17.92 8.17
C ASN A 661 -33.31 19.19 8.47
N ASN A 662 -32.33 19.05 9.35
CA ASN A 662 -31.56 20.16 9.92
C ASN A 662 -30.36 20.52 9.01
N GLU A 663 -30.56 20.64 7.68
CA GLU A 663 -29.49 20.78 6.68
C GLU A 663 -28.56 21.99 6.90
N SER A 664 -29.03 23.04 7.58
CA SER A 664 -28.18 24.17 7.97
C SER A 664 -27.02 23.78 8.89
N LEU A 665 -27.14 22.67 9.63
CA LEU A 665 -26.06 22.13 10.46
C LEU A 665 -24.93 21.51 9.63
N PHE A 666 -25.09 21.28 8.33
CA PHE A 666 -24.01 20.77 7.47
C PHE A 666 -22.81 21.72 7.39
N ILE A 667 -23.00 23.01 7.69
CA ILE A 667 -21.97 24.05 7.68
C ILE A 667 -21.30 24.22 9.06
N ASP A 668 -22.09 24.42 10.11
CA ASP A 668 -21.61 24.85 11.43
C ASP A 668 -21.84 23.82 12.55
N GLY A 669 -22.66 22.80 12.33
CA GLY A 669 -22.99 21.72 13.28
C GLY A 669 -22.49 20.34 12.85
N ALA A 670 -21.45 20.32 12.00
CA ALA A 670 -20.74 19.15 11.52
C ALA A 670 -19.31 19.11 12.11
N TRP A 671 -18.54 18.05 11.83
CA TRP A 671 -17.08 18.07 12.04
C TRP A 671 -16.44 19.30 11.37
N ARG A 672 -15.63 20.05 12.11
CA ARG A 672 -15.04 21.32 11.67
C ARG A 672 -13.54 21.37 11.94
N ALA A 673 -12.78 21.71 10.92
CA ALA A 673 -11.35 21.97 10.97
C ALA A 673 -11.00 23.10 9.99
N SER A 674 -9.86 23.76 10.17
CA SER A 674 -9.32 24.72 9.20
C SER A 674 -8.37 24.04 8.20
N PRO A 675 -8.10 24.66 7.04
CA PRO A 675 -7.09 24.17 6.10
C PRO A 675 -5.71 23.88 6.72
N MET A 676 -5.30 24.63 7.74
CA MET A 676 -4.05 24.40 8.46
C MET A 676 -4.11 23.26 9.48
N ASP A 677 -5.25 23.01 10.12
CA ASP A 677 -5.43 21.84 11.00
C ASP A 677 -5.32 20.53 10.19
N VAL A 678 -5.93 20.51 8.99
CA VAL A 678 -5.84 19.38 8.05
C VAL A 678 -4.40 19.19 7.55
N CYS A 679 -3.65 20.27 7.35
CA CYS A 679 -2.22 20.20 7.05
C CYS A 679 -1.43 19.57 8.21
N GLY A 680 -1.69 20.01 9.46
CA GLY A 680 -1.08 19.46 10.66
C GLY A 680 -1.39 17.97 10.86
N ALA A 681 -2.60 17.53 10.52
CA ALA A 681 -2.98 16.11 10.56
C ALA A 681 -2.19 15.27 9.55
N PHE A 682 -2.04 15.73 8.29
CA PHE A 682 -1.15 15.06 7.33
C PHE A 682 0.31 15.08 7.78
N ALA A 683 0.78 16.17 8.39
CA ALA A 683 2.13 16.22 8.92
C ALA A 683 2.32 15.18 10.03
N ARG A 684 1.43 15.09 11.03
CA ARG A 684 1.56 14.09 12.11
C ARG A 684 1.54 12.65 11.59
N HIS A 685 0.72 12.35 10.58
CA HIS A 685 0.71 11.05 9.88
C HIS A 685 2.05 10.69 9.20
N ARG A 686 2.91 11.65 8.83
CA ARG A 686 4.27 11.36 8.30
C ARG A 686 5.27 10.88 9.36
N LEU A 687 4.89 10.83 10.65
CA LEU A 687 5.78 10.52 11.77
C LEU A 687 5.59 9.12 12.39
N HIS A 688 4.82 8.23 11.75
CA HIS A 688 4.90 6.80 12.07
C HIS A 688 6.26 6.24 11.61
N ALA A 689 6.79 5.23 12.29
CA ALA A 689 8.09 4.66 11.95
C ALA A 689 8.07 4.05 10.53
N PRO A 690 9.06 4.33 9.66
CA PRO A 690 9.12 3.74 8.33
C PRO A 690 9.01 2.21 8.39
N GLY A 691 8.14 1.64 7.55
CA GLY A 691 7.88 0.20 7.55
C GLY A 691 6.99 -0.34 8.68
N SER A 692 6.49 0.49 9.61
CA SER A 692 5.57 0.03 10.65
C SER A 692 4.18 -0.32 10.10
N ASP A 693 3.48 -1.23 10.80
CA ASP A 693 2.08 -1.58 10.48
C ASP A 693 1.20 -0.32 10.30
N ALA A 694 1.39 0.67 11.17
CA ALA A 694 0.67 1.94 11.13
C ALA A 694 1.09 2.82 9.94
N ALA A 695 2.41 3.02 9.72
CA ALA A 695 2.91 3.79 8.58
C ALA A 695 2.41 3.22 7.25
N LEU A 696 2.54 1.91 7.08
CA LEU A 696 2.13 1.19 5.86
C LEU A 696 0.61 1.24 5.66
N LEU A 697 -0.20 1.03 6.70
CA LEU A 697 -1.67 1.17 6.58
C LEU A 697 -2.08 2.61 6.24
N VAL A 698 -1.45 3.62 6.85
CA VAL A 698 -1.71 5.04 6.55
C VAL A 698 -1.35 5.35 5.10
N ASP A 699 -0.17 4.92 4.65
CA ASP A 699 0.29 5.14 3.27
C ASP A 699 -0.65 4.45 2.26
N ARG A 700 -0.99 3.17 2.50
CA ARG A 700 -1.94 2.44 1.66
C ARG A 700 -3.29 3.15 1.62
N ALA A 701 -3.88 3.49 2.77
CA ALA A 701 -5.19 4.13 2.85
C ALA A 701 -5.22 5.48 2.13
N LEU A 702 -4.28 6.39 2.43
CA LEU A 702 -4.25 7.74 1.86
C LEU A 702 -3.82 7.80 0.39
N GLN A 703 -3.00 6.87 -0.08
CA GLN A 703 -2.66 6.76 -1.51
C GLN A 703 -3.73 6.08 -2.36
N THR A 704 -4.82 5.56 -1.78
CA THR A 704 -5.86 4.83 -2.56
C THR A 704 -6.47 5.69 -3.67
N SER A 705 -6.54 7.01 -3.49
CA SER A 705 -7.09 7.97 -4.43
C SER A 705 -6.18 9.20 -4.55
N ALA A 706 -6.32 9.97 -5.62
CA ALA A 706 -5.71 11.29 -5.82
C ALA A 706 -6.69 12.28 -6.48
N ALA A 707 -7.94 11.89 -6.76
CA ALA A 707 -9.04 12.68 -7.35
C ALA A 707 -8.79 13.47 -8.65
N GLN A 708 -7.55 13.58 -9.13
CA GLN A 708 -7.11 14.40 -10.26
C GLN A 708 -6.10 13.60 -11.10
N PRO A 709 -6.14 13.70 -12.45
CA PRO A 709 -5.22 13.01 -13.35
C PRO A 709 -3.83 13.66 -13.38
N ASN A 710 -2.81 12.89 -13.74
CA ASN A 710 -1.41 13.28 -13.91
C ASN A 710 -0.73 13.84 -12.63
N LEU A 711 -1.20 13.44 -11.44
CA LEU A 711 -0.49 13.72 -10.18
C LEU A 711 0.68 12.75 -9.96
N ARG A 712 0.45 11.45 -10.12
CA ARG A 712 1.45 10.38 -9.84
C ARG A 712 2.59 10.28 -10.86
N SER A 713 2.61 11.18 -11.85
CA SER A 713 3.73 11.39 -12.78
C SER A 713 4.68 12.52 -12.34
N GLU A 714 4.33 13.28 -11.29
CA GLU A 714 5.05 14.48 -10.84
C GLU A 714 5.53 14.39 -9.37
N TRP A 715 5.11 13.34 -8.65
CA TRP A 715 5.27 13.14 -7.20
C TRP A 715 5.40 11.65 -6.87
N ASP A 716 6.34 11.30 -6.00
CA ASP A 716 6.63 9.91 -5.61
C ASP A 716 5.59 9.37 -4.61
N ARG A 717 5.05 10.25 -3.75
CA ARG A 717 3.95 9.96 -2.83
C ARG A 717 2.84 11.02 -2.96
N VAL A 718 1.60 10.54 -3.07
CA VAL A 718 0.38 11.38 -3.19
C VAL A 718 -0.69 10.87 -2.24
N TRP A 719 -0.87 11.58 -1.12
CA TRP A 719 -1.97 11.37 -0.18
C TRP A 719 -3.16 12.26 -0.54
N TYR A 720 -4.37 11.73 -0.40
CA TYR A 720 -5.59 12.51 -0.61
C TYR A 720 -6.73 12.11 0.34
N LYS A 721 -7.47 13.13 0.79
CA LYS A 721 -8.85 12.95 1.23
C LYS A 721 -9.72 14.11 0.78
N GLY A 722 -10.92 13.80 0.31
CA GLY A 722 -11.98 14.81 0.11
C GLY A 722 -13.29 14.39 0.75
N GLY A 723 -14.28 15.27 0.64
CA GLY A 723 -15.64 15.04 1.12
C GLY A 723 -16.65 16.04 0.56
N SER A 724 -17.93 15.72 0.74
CA SER A 724 -19.03 16.60 0.35
C SER A 724 -20.23 16.44 1.29
N LEU A 725 -21.05 17.48 1.41
CA LEU A 725 -22.40 17.43 1.99
C LEU A 725 -23.37 18.13 1.03
N GLU A 726 -24.50 17.48 0.75
CA GLU A 726 -25.47 17.86 -0.28
C GLU A 726 -26.87 17.96 0.30
N SER A 727 -27.55 19.08 0.03
CA SER A 727 -28.98 19.27 0.27
C SER A 727 -29.77 18.75 -0.92
N GLY A 728 -30.85 18.00 -0.66
CA GLY A 728 -31.77 17.58 -1.73
C GLY A 728 -32.55 18.73 -2.38
N ALA A 729 -32.54 19.93 -1.78
CA ALA A 729 -33.16 21.14 -2.30
C ALA A 729 -32.16 22.08 -3.00
N ASN A 730 -30.94 22.18 -2.48
CA ASN A 730 -29.96 23.20 -2.89
C ASN A 730 -28.67 22.63 -3.51
N GLY A 731 -28.49 21.32 -3.61
CA GLY A 731 -27.25 20.70 -4.09
C GLY A 731 -26.11 20.81 -3.08
N LEU A 732 -24.87 20.85 -3.56
CA LEU A 732 -23.66 20.86 -2.72
C LEU A 732 -23.58 22.12 -1.84
N LEU A 733 -23.61 21.92 -0.51
CA LEU A 733 -23.38 22.93 0.53
C LEU A 733 -21.91 22.96 0.99
N VAL A 734 -21.25 21.79 0.93
CA VAL A 734 -19.84 21.59 1.30
C VAL A 734 -19.19 20.72 0.23
N LEU A 735 -18.02 21.14 -0.25
CA LEU A 735 -17.13 20.35 -1.10
C LEU A 735 -15.68 20.62 -0.68
N THR A 736 -14.95 19.57 -0.32
CA THR A 736 -13.60 19.67 0.24
C THR A 736 -12.62 18.69 -0.42
N HIS A 737 -11.38 19.14 -0.61
CA HIS A 737 -10.27 18.37 -1.13
C HIS A 737 -8.99 18.71 -0.36
N ALA A 738 -8.26 17.71 0.10
CA ALA A 738 -6.98 17.86 0.80
C ALA A 738 -5.96 16.88 0.22
N PHE A 739 -4.77 17.38 -0.08
CA PHE A 739 -3.66 16.65 -0.68
C PHE A 739 -2.39 16.87 0.13
N MET A 740 -1.57 15.83 0.27
CA MET A 740 -0.15 15.95 0.64
C MET A 740 0.66 15.27 -0.48
N LEU A 741 1.66 15.98 -0.99
CA LEU A 741 2.42 15.66 -2.19
C LEU A 741 3.91 15.70 -1.85
N GLU A 742 4.65 14.64 -2.18
CA GLU A 742 6.03 14.49 -1.72
C GLU A 742 6.91 13.90 -2.82
N ARG A 743 8.18 14.33 -2.85
CA ARG A 743 9.25 13.78 -3.68
C ARG A 743 10.42 13.38 -2.80
N GLU A 744 11.22 12.41 -3.25
CA GLU A 744 12.42 12.01 -2.53
C GLU A 744 13.38 13.20 -2.33
N GLY A 745 13.64 13.57 -1.07
CA GLY A 745 14.55 14.66 -0.69
C GLY A 745 13.99 16.09 -0.76
N GLU A 746 12.71 16.31 -1.09
CA GLU A 746 12.07 17.64 -1.05
C GLU A 746 11.08 17.78 0.11
N ASP A 747 10.98 18.97 0.73
CA ASP A 747 9.88 19.36 1.63
C ASP A 747 8.51 18.98 0.98
N PRO A 748 7.61 18.25 1.67
CA PRO A 748 6.29 17.96 1.15
C PRO A 748 5.46 19.22 0.91
N VAL A 749 4.59 19.21 -0.10
CA VAL A 749 3.62 20.27 -0.39
C VAL A 749 2.21 19.81 -0.06
N VAL A 750 1.50 20.59 0.75
CA VAL A 750 0.10 20.36 1.11
C VAL A 750 -0.79 21.37 0.39
N VAL A 751 -1.91 20.89 -0.15
CA VAL A 751 -2.98 21.72 -0.72
C VAL A 751 -4.30 21.33 -0.08
N VAL A 752 -4.94 22.24 0.66
CA VAL A 752 -6.26 21.99 1.26
C VAL A 752 -7.22 23.08 0.81
N ALA A 753 -8.28 22.67 0.12
CA ALA A 753 -9.30 23.51 -0.49
C ALA A 753 -10.69 23.09 0.03
N MET A 754 -11.37 24.01 0.71
CA MET A 754 -12.66 23.79 1.37
C MET A 754 -13.66 24.85 0.89
N ALA A 755 -14.65 24.44 0.11
CA ALA A 755 -15.72 25.30 -0.38
C ALA A 755 -16.99 25.04 0.44
N ASN A 756 -17.40 26.02 1.23
CA ASN A 756 -18.63 25.97 2.02
C ASN A 756 -19.54 27.12 1.56
N HIS A 757 -20.77 26.80 1.16
CA HIS A 757 -21.74 27.78 0.69
C HIS A 757 -23.12 27.43 1.30
N PRO A 758 -23.57 28.14 2.35
CA PRO A 758 -24.79 27.79 3.09
C PRO A 758 -26.08 27.77 2.26
N ALA A 759 -26.11 28.47 1.12
CA ALA A 759 -27.24 28.44 0.18
C ALA A 759 -27.17 27.29 -0.85
N GLY A 760 -26.15 26.44 -0.80
CA GLY A 760 -25.89 25.35 -1.74
C GLY A 760 -25.37 25.79 -3.12
N GLY A 761 -25.45 24.91 -4.11
CA GLY A 761 -25.12 25.22 -5.50
C GLY A 761 -23.62 25.33 -5.84
N ILE A 762 -22.72 24.76 -5.04
CA ILE A 762 -21.28 24.73 -5.36
C ILE A 762 -21.05 23.97 -6.68
N ASP A 763 -20.43 24.64 -7.65
CA ASP A 763 -20.03 24.03 -8.92
C ASP A 763 -18.73 23.22 -8.73
N ALA A 764 -18.89 21.90 -8.61
CA ALA A 764 -17.78 20.97 -8.46
C ALA A 764 -16.79 21.00 -9.65
N THR A 765 -17.23 21.39 -10.86
CA THR A 765 -16.35 21.45 -12.03
C THR A 765 -15.44 22.68 -12.00
N LEU A 766 -15.95 23.82 -11.54
CA LEU A 766 -15.14 25.01 -11.27
C LEU A 766 -14.15 24.79 -10.11
N VAL A 767 -14.59 24.09 -9.05
CA VAL A 767 -13.70 23.70 -7.94
C VAL A 767 -12.59 22.77 -8.43
N GLN A 768 -12.91 21.71 -9.17
CA GLN A 768 -11.91 20.77 -9.66
C GLN A 768 -10.96 21.39 -10.71
N SER A 769 -11.43 22.32 -11.55
CA SER A 769 -10.57 23.08 -12.46
C SER A 769 -9.51 23.89 -11.71
N ILE A 770 -9.93 24.66 -10.69
CA ILE A 770 -9.03 25.55 -9.97
C ILE A 770 -8.12 24.80 -8.97
N VAL A 771 -8.60 23.70 -8.37
CA VAL A 771 -7.78 22.77 -7.59
C VAL A 771 -6.71 22.13 -8.47
N GLY A 772 -7.07 21.65 -9.67
CA GLY A 772 -6.11 21.16 -10.67
C GLY A 772 -5.05 22.20 -11.03
N ARG A 773 -5.43 23.49 -11.14
CA ARG A 773 -4.46 24.58 -11.36
C ARG A 773 -3.52 24.78 -10.17
N LEU A 774 -4.02 24.76 -8.94
CA LEU A 774 -3.21 24.90 -7.72
C LEU A 774 -2.20 23.76 -7.59
N LEU A 775 -2.62 22.51 -7.88
CA LEU A 775 -1.75 21.33 -7.90
C LEU A 775 -0.65 21.43 -8.98
N ALA A 776 -1.02 21.84 -10.20
CA ALA A 776 -0.06 22.07 -11.28
C ALA A 776 0.92 23.23 -11.00
N LEU A 777 0.57 24.16 -10.11
CA LEU A 777 1.48 25.20 -9.63
C LEU A 777 2.34 24.73 -8.44
N ALA A 778 1.79 23.89 -7.55
CA ALA A 778 2.52 23.27 -6.45
C ALA A 778 3.75 22.47 -6.95
N ALA A 779 3.59 21.73 -8.05
CA ALA A 779 4.68 20.97 -8.69
C ALA A 779 5.82 21.84 -9.24
N THR A 780 5.60 23.16 -9.38
CA THR A 780 6.59 24.15 -9.85
C THR A 780 7.20 25.02 -8.74
N LEU A 781 6.84 24.78 -7.47
CA LEU A 781 7.49 25.46 -6.34
C LEU A 781 8.97 25.05 -6.28
N PRO A 782 9.91 25.97 -5.96
CA PRO A 782 11.32 25.62 -5.87
C PRO A 782 11.54 24.56 -4.80
N ALA A 783 12.28 23.50 -5.14
CA ALA A 783 12.70 22.48 -4.20
C ALA A 783 13.38 23.12 -2.97
N GLN A 784 12.94 22.70 -1.79
CA GLN A 784 13.62 22.96 -0.53
C GLN A 784 14.05 21.59 -0.01
N ALA A 785 15.36 21.43 0.19
CA ALA A 785 15.94 20.18 0.67
C ALA A 785 15.65 20.02 2.16
N GLN A 786 15.27 18.81 2.55
CA GLN A 786 15.15 18.38 3.95
C GLN A 786 16.55 18.28 4.61
#